data_AF-A0A1G0R9E7-F1
#
_entry.id   AF-A0A1G0R9E7-F1
#
_cell.length_a   1.000
_cell.length_b   1.000
_cell.length_c   1.000
_cell.angle_alpha   90.00
_cell.angle_beta   90.00
_cell.angle_gamma   90.00
#
_symmetry.space_group_name_H-M   'P 1'
#
loop_
_entity.id
_entity.type
_entity.pdbx_description
1 polymer ?
#
loop_
_entity_poly.entity_id
_entity_poly.type
_entity_poly.pdbx_seq_one_letter_code
_entity_poly.pdbx_strand_id
1 'polypeptide(L)'
;MSSLETLKKYFGYASFRLGQEEIIDSINTGFNVLAILPTGAGKSLCYQIPALTGSSFSIVISPLIALMKDQVDALNKREQVAAFINSTLDYYEAEKVLNELSLGKIKILYASPEKLSSMQFAERIKSLNPSHLFVDEAHCISEWGHNFRPSYRKISEFCEYIGLKSISAFTATATPDVRDDIINQLKLKNLRLFVKGFERDNLRLNAIKTKHKKEKALELLSKYQPPAIIYTATRNNAEEISSFLNSHGFNIQYYHAGMTSELRRIIQDDFSKDRIKIIAATNAFGMGIDKKDIRLIIHYNMPGSIESYYQEIGRAGRDGEDSHIFLLYEERDRDIQDFFINNSFPTREQIEITYEALCNYAGVALGNIYEKDIPIDKNFLTLLGPKSINKSMLNSILTVLEEAGYIRKNSEFEKWHFVRIPLDKQQLYKYVKKIAADFLKDIILLLLREYGSKLFSNKIKIDIGHLSTILEAEPQSVIESLLELSNIGIIEYDKPLLTPSVVMAQTRFASKNMMLKMESLKEKELHTRAKLDQMVGYVNDNKCRMESILNYFGEATEDYKCGKCDICLGSSGLNIGAEDFLSEIILTSLHEARGKLKINHVINILLGSSKSPKLRKFSSFGVCIHFSKDEIKSAVESLLDKKIVCNYNQNLSITESGKYYFTKFTDKDIEIPHTTQNYEKELELFNLLRQARKDAALKFSQSVNLICSDEILREIARLKPSNYSELLSIEGSNQRLYNKIGDEILNIISEFKLNESEKKIISKKGLPKNLSEILELIKKGYGLKDISSLTKLPEAVVAVQVETLLEFLPDLNVDTLFDFSELDTINELINKGMNDIKELKKNLPTVMSYAKIRIALAKHRAK
;
A
#
# COMPACT_ATOMS: atom_id res chain seq x y z
N MET A 1 12.85 38.36 17.51
CA MET A 1 13.77 37.29 17.12
C MET A 1 13.92 37.38 15.61
N SER A 2 15.15 37.42 15.10
CA SER A 2 15.39 37.44 13.64
C SER A 2 15.06 36.07 13.03
N SER A 3 14.83 36.02 11.71
CA SER A 3 14.57 34.77 10.98
C SER A 3 15.67 33.72 11.22
N LEU A 4 16.93 34.16 11.27
CA LEU A 4 18.10 33.29 11.50
C LEU A 4 18.18 32.77 12.95
N GLU A 5 17.83 33.62 13.93
CA GLU A 5 17.74 33.19 15.33
C GLU A 5 16.64 32.14 15.53
N THR A 6 15.47 32.33 14.90
CA THR A 6 14.37 31.36 14.92
C THR A 6 14.78 30.03 14.29
N LEU A 7 15.48 30.08 13.14
CA LEU A 7 16.03 28.90 12.48
C LEU A 7 16.93 28.07 13.42
N LYS A 8 17.87 28.74 14.10
CA LYS A 8 18.77 28.11 15.07
C LYS A 8 18.02 27.58 16.30
N LYS A 9 17.11 28.38 16.87
CA LYS A 9 16.39 28.04 18.11
C LYS A 9 15.44 26.85 17.94
N TYR A 10 14.64 26.81 16.87
CA TYR A 10 13.60 25.78 16.72
C TYR A 10 14.04 24.60 15.86
N PHE A 11 14.90 24.83 14.86
CA PHE A 11 15.26 23.80 13.87
C PHE A 11 16.72 23.34 13.94
N GLY A 12 17.59 24.08 14.64
CA GLY A 12 18.99 23.72 14.82
C GLY A 12 19.87 23.89 13.58
N TYR A 13 19.40 24.58 12.54
CA TYR A 13 20.19 24.84 11.34
C TYR A 13 20.99 26.14 11.47
N ALA A 14 22.22 26.15 10.93
CA ALA A 14 23.11 27.30 10.99
C ALA A 14 22.82 28.37 9.93
N SER A 15 22.25 27.97 8.79
CA SER A 15 21.98 28.83 7.63
C SER A 15 20.77 28.35 6.82
N PHE A 16 20.19 29.26 6.05
CA PHE A 16 19.14 28.95 5.07
C PHE A 16 19.69 28.19 3.86
N ARG A 17 18.82 27.43 3.20
CA ARG A 17 19.09 26.91 1.86
C ARG A 17 18.81 27.98 0.81
N LEU A 18 19.36 27.78 -0.39
CA LEU A 18 19.18 28.68 -1.52
C LEU A 18 17.69 29.00 -1.75
N GLY A 19 17.35 30.29 -1.82
CA GLY A 19 15.98 30.77 -2.06
C GLY A 19 15.04 30.79 -0.85
N GLN A 20 15.37 30.14 0.28
CA GLN A 20 14.50 30.16 1.47
C GLN A 20 14.43 31.54 2.11
N GLU A 21 15.57 32.21 2.26
CA GLU A 21 15.67 33.55 2.87
C GLU A 21 14.86 34.58 2.07
N GLU A 22 15.00 34.57 0.73
CA GLU A 22 14.25 35.44 -0.19
C GLU A 22 12.73 35.31 -0.03
N ILE A 23 12.24 34.08 0.18
CA ILE A 23 10.82 33.79 0.40
C ILE A 23 10.37 34.29 1.77
N ILE A 24 11.14 33.97 2.82
CA ILE A 24 10.84 34.36 4.21
C ILE A 24 10.78 35.88 4.33
N ASP A 25 11.76 36.58 3.75
CA ASP A 25 11.84 38.04 3.78
C ASP A 25 10.71 38.68 2.99
N SER A 26 10.31 38.08 1.87
CA SER A 26 9.13 38.53 1.11
C SER A 26 7.85 38.47 1.96
N ILE A 27 7.65 37.41 2.74
CA ILE A 27 6.49 37.28 3.63
C ILE A 27 6.58 38.29 4.77
N ASN A 28 7.74 38.41 5.41
CA ASN A 28 7.96 39.35 6.52
C ASN A 28 7.80 40.83 6.10
N THR A 29 8.09 41.16 4.83
CA THR A 29 7.89 42.50 4.26
C THR A 29 6.46 42.76 3.79
N GLY A 30 5.54 41.81 3.97
CA GLY A 30 4.11 41.97 3.71
C GLY A 30 3.66 41.59 2.30
N PHE A 31 4.49 40.90 1.52
CA PHE A 31 4.05 40.31 0.25
C PHE A 31 3.33 38.98 0.49
N ASN A 32 2.32 38.72 -0.33
CA ASN A 32 1.77 37.38 -0.46
C ASN A 32 2.70 36.57 -1.36
N VAL A 33 2.92 35.30 -1.04
CA VAL A 33 3.86 34.46 -1.78
C VAL A 33 3.15 33.25 -2.36
N LEU A 34 3.45 32.94 -3.61
CA LEU A 34 3.24 31.60 -4.17
C LEU A 34 4.62 30.99 -4.42
N ALA A 35 4.98 29.99 -3.62
CA ALA A 35 6.26 29.30 -3.73
C ALA A 35 6.06 27.87 -4.24
N ILE A 36 6.53 27.62 -5.45
CA ILE A 36 6.57 26.33 -6.09
C ILE A 36 8.02 25.83 -5.97
N LEU A 37 8.23 24.91 -5.01
CA LEU A 37 9.55 24.41 -4.64
C LEU A 37 9.48 22.89 -4.53
N PRO A 38 10.44 22.11 -5.06
CA PRO A 38 10.32 20.66 -5.04
C PRO A 38 10.36 20.05 -3.63
N THR A 39 10.00 18.78 -3.57
CA THR A 39 10.07 18.00 -2.33
C THR A 39 11.50 17.97 -1.81
N GLY A 40 11.66 18.17 -0.50
CA GLY A 40 12.97 18.24 0.13
C GLY A 40 13.62 19.63 0.10
N ALA A 41 13.11 20.62 -0.63
CA ALA A 41 13.65 22.00 -0.62
C ALA A 41 13.45 22.75 0.72
N GLY A 42 12.69 22.17 1.65
CA GLY A 42 12.42 22.78 2.96
C GLY A 42 11.28 23.80 2.93
N LYS A 43 10.25 23.57 2.10
CA LYS A 43 9.03 24.41 2.02
C LYS A 43 8.44 24.77 3.38
N SER A 44 8.40 23.82 4.32
CA SER A 44 7.83 24.04 5.65
C SER A 44 8.55 25.14 6.43
N LEU A 45 9.87 25.26 6.30
CA LEU A 45 10.63 26.34 6.95
C LEU A 45 10.22 27.72 6.42
N CYS A 46 9.89 27.82 5.13
CA CYS A 46 9.52 29.08 4.49
C CYS A 46 8.23 29.69 5.05
N TYR A 47 7.31 28.89 5.59
CA TYR A 47 6.11 29.38 6.28
C TYR A 47 6.20 29.29 7.81
N GLN A 48 6.91 28.29 8.36
CA GLN A 48 7.04 28.12 9.82
C GLN A 48 7.84 29.25 10.46
N ILE A 49 8.88 29.75 9.80
CA ILE A 49 9.70 30.83 10.35
C ILE A 49 8.92 32.14 10.45
N PRO A 50 8.28 32.64 9.36
CA PRO A 50 7.38 33.79 9.45
C PRO A 50 6.28 33.62 10.51
N ALA A 51 5.71 32.41 10.64
CA ALA A 51 4.69 32.13 11.63
C ALA A 51 5.20 32.24 13.08
N LEU A 52 6.43 31.79 13.34
CA LEU A 52 7.06 31.88 14.67
C LEU A 52 7.55 33.30 14.99
N THR A 53 7.94 34.07 13.99
CA THR A 53 8.38 35.48 14.16
C THR A 53 7.21 36.46 14.21
N GLY A 54 6.00 36.03 13.80
CA GLY A 54 4.79 36.84 13.79
C GLY A 54 4.36 37.33 15.18
N SER A 55 3.71 38.50 15.21
CA SER A 55 3.16 39.09 16.43
C SER A 55 2.02 38.26 17.02
N SER A 56 1.18 37.69 16.16
CA SER A 56 0.09 36.76 16.49
C SER A 56 0.34 35.38 15.87
N PHE A 57 -0.50 34.41 16.21
CA PHE A 57 -0.44 33.06 15.63
C PHE A 57 -0.77 33.08 14.13
N SER A 58 -0.27 32.09 13.39
CA SER A 58 -0.60 31.85 11.99
C SER A 58 -1.37 30.54 11.81
N ILE A 59 -2.12 30.46 10.72
CA ILE A 59 -2.89 29.27 10.34
C ILE A 59 -2.18 28.57 9.19
N VAL A 60 -2.02 27.25 9.26
CA VAL A 60 -1.49 26.43 8.17
C VAL A 60 -2.57 25.44 7.73
N ILE A 61 -3.07 25.60 6.51
CA ILE A 61 -4.02 24.66 5.90
C ILE A 61 -3.24 23.52 5.26
N SER A 62 -3.54 22.28 5.65
CA SER A 62 -2.84 21.08 5.16
C SER A 62 -3.82 19.94 4.90
N PRO A 63 -3.62 19.10 3.86
CA PRO A 63 -4.64 18.14 3.45
C PRO A 63 -4.68 16.87 4.32
N LEU A 64 -3.56 16.47 4.93
CA LEU A 64 -3.45 15.19 5.64
C LEU A 64 -3.28 15.36 7.13
N ILE A 65 -4.11 14.66 7.92
CA ILE A 65 -3.99 14.62 9.38
C ILE A 65 -2.64 14.08 9.84
N ALA A 66 -2.13 13.03 9.19
CA ALA A 66 -0.82 12.48 9.49
C ALA A 66 0.30 13.52 9.31
N LEU A 67 0.27 14.28 8.21
CA LEU A 67 1.26 15.32 7.92
C LEU A 67 1.18 16.46 8.95
N MET A 68 -0.02 16.89 9.32
CA MET A 68 -0.21 17.90 10.37
C MET A 68 0.40 17.42 11.69
N LYS A 69 0.13 16.17 12.08
CA LYS A 69 0.67 15.60 13.32
C LYS A 69 2.20 15.55 13.30
N ASP A 70 2.80 15.06 12.23
CA ASP A 70 4.26 14.97 12.12
C ASP A 70 4.93 16.35 12.22
N GLN A 71 4.33 17.38 11.61
CA GLN A 71 4.83 18.75 11.70
C GLN A 71 4.68 19.35 13.10
N VAL A 72 3.52 19.14 13.74
CA VAL A 72 3.27 19.61 15.11
C VAL A 72 4.20 18.92 16.11
N ASP A 73 4.35 17.59 16.02
CA ASP A 73 5.25 16.83 16.88
C ASP A 73 6.71 17.25 16.69
N ALA A 74 7.14 17.57 15.47
CA ALA A 74 8.48 18.08 15.19
C ALA A 74 8.75 19.46 15.79
N LEU A 75 7.78 20.39 15.69
CA LEU A 75 7.88 21.74 16.26
C LEU A 75 7.83 21.73 17.80
N ASN A 76 7.03 20.84 18.38
CA ASN A 76 6.81 20.76 19.82
C ASN A 76 7.89 19.99 20.58
N LYS A 77 8.97 19.54 19.94
CA LYS A 77 10.08 18.84 20.59
C LYS A 77 10.76 19.63 21.72
N ARG A 78 10.79 20.95 21.62
CA ARG A 78 11.46 21.85 22.59
C ARG A 78 10.47 22.65 23.41
N GLU A 79 9.51 23.29 22.74
CA GLU A 79 8.50 24.16 23.33
C GLU A 79 7.16 23.87 22.64
N GLN A 80 6.05 23.89 23.38
CA GLN A 80 4.72 23.78 22.78
C GLN A 80 4.37 25.10 22.06
N VAL A 81 4.60 25.14 20.75
CA VAL A 81 4.40 26.32 19.90
C VAL A 81 3.45 26.04 18.73
N ALA A 82 3.10 24.78 18.48
CA ALA A 82 2.21 24.37 17.41
C ALA A 82 1.08 23.47 17.93
N ALA A 83 -0.09 23.58 17.32
CA ALA A 83 -1.23 22.70 17.56
C ALA A 83 -1.94 22.40 16.23
N PHE A 84 -2.82 21.40 16.21
CA PHE A 84 -3.68 21.14 15.06
C PHE A 84 -5.16 21.09 15.47
N ILE A 85 -6.05 21.47 14.56
CA ILE A 85 -7.50 21.24 14.66
C ILE A 85 -8.00 20.52 13.40
N ASN A 86 -8.62 19.35 13.59
CA ASN A 86 -9.16 18.53 12.51
C ASN A 86 -10.55 17.99 12.88
N SER A 87 -11.17 17.21 11.98
CA SER A 87 -12.49 16.60 12.21
C SER A 87 -12.52 15.49 13.26
N THR A 88 -11.37 14.95 13.68
CA THR A 88 -11.29 13.84 14.64
C THR A 88 -11.18 14.27 16.09
N LEU A 89 -10.86 15.54 16.36
CA LEU A 89 -10.83 16.09 17.72
C LEU A 89 -12.24 16.28 18.26
N ASP A 90 -12.41 15.98 19.55
CA ASP A 90 -13.65 16.32 20.25
C ASP A 90 -13.76 17.83 20.53
N TYR A 91 -14.94 18.25 20.99
CA TYR A 91 -15.21 19.66 21.26
C TYR A 91 -14.30 20.23 22.37
N TYR A 92 -14.01 19.45 23.40
CA TYR A 92 -13.21 19.90 24.55
C TYR A 92 -11.73 20.09 24.17
N GLU A 93 -11.18 19.17 23.38
CA GLU A 93 -9.82 19.26 22.85
C GLU A 93 -9.67 20.47 21.92
N ALA A 94 -10.64 20.69 21.02
CA ALA A 94 -10.63 21.85 20.14
C ALA A 94 -10.71 23.17 20.92
N GLU A 95 -11.57 23.25 21.94
CA GLU A 95 -11.68 24.42 22.83
C GLU A 95 -10.39 24.64 23.63
N LYS A 96 -9.73 23.58 24.10
CA LYS A 96 -8.43 23.71 24.76
C LYS A 96 -7.40 24.37 23.86
N VAL A 97 -7.31 23.95 22.59
CA VAL A 97 -6.38 24.56 21.62
C VAL A 97 -6.73 26.04 21.37
N LEU A 98 -8.00 26.37 21.21
CA LEU A 98 -8.44 27.76 21.05
C LEU A 98 -8.12 28.65 22.26
N ASN A 99 -8.21 28.10 23.47
CA ASN A 99 -7.80 28.80 24.69
C ASN A 99 -6.28 28.94 24.79
N GLU A 100 -5.49 27.96 24.35
CA GLU A 100 -4.04 28.09 24.30
C GLU A 100 -3.58 29.12 23.26
N LEU A 101 -4.32 29.27 22.16
CA LEU A 101 -4.13 30.34 21.18
C LEU A 101 -4.42 31.73 21.78
N SER A 102 -5.52 31.88 22.54
CA SER A 102 -5.85 33.17 23.18
C SER A 102 -4.83 33.59 24.23
N LEU A 103 -4.20 32.62 24.90
CA LEU A 103 -3.09 32.84 25.83
C LEU A 103 -1.74 33.08 25.13
N GLY A 104 -1.68 33.03 23.80
CA GLY A 104 -0.45 33.24 23.02
C GLY A 104 0.60 32.13 23.15
N LYS A 105 0.23 30.96 23.69
CA LYS A 105 1.13 29.80 23.82
C LYS A 105 1.42 29.16 22.48
N ILE A 106 0.40 29.08 21.62
CA ILE A 106 0.51 28.50 20.28
C ILE A 106 0.76 29.62 19.26
N LYS A 107 1.79 29.44 18.43
CA LYS A 107 2.15 30.33 17.30
C LYS A 107 1.72 29.78 15.95
N ILE A 108 1.56 28.46 15.83
CA ILE A 108 1.17 27.80 14.57
C ILE A 108 -0.04 26.90 14.80
N LEU A 109 -1.16 27.21 14.15
CA LEU A 109 -2.35 26.36 14.13
C LEU A 109 -2.44 25.65 12.78
N TYR A 110 -2.23 24.34 12.77
CA TYR A 110 -2.54 23.49 11.61
C TYR A 110 -4.05 23.20 11.57
N ALA A 111 -4.67 23.33 10.40
CA ALA A 111 -6.11 23.06 10.24
C ALA A 111 -6.41 22.29 8.95
N SER A 112 -7.40 21.39 9.01
CA SER A 112 -7.93 20.75 7.80
C SER A 112 -8.83 21.73 7.04
N PRO A 113 -8.84 21.69 5.69
CA PRO A 113 -9.65 22.62 4.88
C PRO A 113 -11.16 22.50 5.15
N GLU A 114 -11.65 21.33 5.57
CA GLU A 114 -13.07 21.12 5.91
C GLU A 114 -13.52 22.01 7.08
N LYS A 115 -12.63 22.29 8.03
CA LYS A 115 -12.94 23.12 9.21
C LYS A 115 -13.24 24.57 8.85
N LEU A 116 -12.75 25.04 7.70
CA LEU A 116 -13.02 26.39 7.20
C LEU A 116 -14.50 26.62 6.89
N SER A 117 -15.29 25.55 6.73
CA SER A 117 -16.74 25.64 6.52
C SER A 117 -17.53 25.87 7.82
N SER A 118 -16.90 25.75 8.99
CA SER A 118 -17.56 25.90 10.28
C SER A 118 -17.62 27.38 10.67
N MET A 119 -18.85 27.92 10.78
CA MET A 119 -19.08 29.30 11.19
C MET A 119 -18.57 29.57 12.61
N GLN A 120 -18.82 28.65 13.54
CA GLN A 120 -18.33 28.76 14.93
C GLN A 120 -16.80 28.84 14.98
N PHE A 121 -16.11 28.03 14.18
CA PHE A 121 -14.66 28.07 14.09
C PHE A 121 -14.18 29.42 13.51
N ALA A 122 -14.80 29.88 12.43
CA ALA A 122 -14.44 31.13 11.78
C ALA A 122 -14.62 32.35 12.71
N GLU A 123 -15.71 32.40 13.49
CA GLU A 123 -15.96 33.45 14.49
C GLU A 123 -14.89 33.47 15.59
N ARG A 124 -14.53 32.30 16.12
CA ARG A 124 -13.47 32.17 17.12
C ARG A 124 -12.13 32.63 16.57
N ILE A 125 -11.73 32.15 15.39
CA ILE A 125 -10.48 32.56 14.76
C ILE A 125 -10.44 34.06 14.48
N LYS A 126 -11.54 34.63 14.00
CA LYS A 126 -11.66 36.09 13.78
C LYS A 126 -11.40 36.87 15.06
N SER A 127 -11.95 36.44 16.20
CA SER A 127 -11.72 37.10 17.49
C SER A 127 -10.26 37.04 17.97
N LEU A 128 -9.51 36.03 17.54
CA LEU A 128 -8.12 35.81 17.94
C LEU A 128 -7.10 36.55 17.04
N ASN A 129 -7.55 37.13 15.91
CA ASN A 129 -6.73 37.93 14.99
C ASN A 129 -5.42 37.24 14.52
N PRO A 130 -5.49 36.24 13.63
CA PRO A 130 -4.29 35.59 13.08
C PRO A 130 -3.43 36.56 12.25
N SER A 131 -2.12 36.33 12.22
CA SER A 131 -1.14 37.14 11.48
C SER A 131 -1.05 36.77 10.00
N HIS A 132 -1.00 35.47 9.71
CA HIS A 132 -0.87 34.91 8.37
C HIS A 132 -1.72 33.66 8.20
N LEU A 133 -2.11 33.38 6.96
CA LEU A 133 -2.60 32.08 6.54
C LEU A 133 -1.69 31.51 5.47
N PHE A 134 -1.20 30.32 5.73
CA PHE A 134 -0.34 29.55 4.85
C PHE A 134 -1.13 28.36 4.31
N VAL A 135 -1.06 28.15 3.00
CA VAL A 135 -1.67 27.00 2.34
C VAL A 135 -0.56 26.05 1.92
N ASP A 136 -0.48 24.90 2.58
CA ASP A 136 0.41 23.81 2.17
C ASP A 136 -0.29 22.94 1.12
N GLU A 137 0.49 22.30 0.25
CA GLU A 137 -0.01 21.54 -0.91
C GLU A 137 -1.06 22.31 -1.74
N ALA A 138 -0.76 23.57 -2.05
CA ALA A 138 -1.66 24.49 -2.74
C ALA A 138 -2.16 23.99 -4.11
N HIS A 139 -1.50 23.00 -4.72
CA HIS A 139 -2.02 22.33 -5.91
C HIS A 139 -3.41 21.71 -5.69
N CYS A 140 -3.80 21.41 -4.44
CA CYS A 140 -5.14 20.91 -4.09
C CYS A 140 -6.27 21.91 -4.39
N ILE A 141 -5.95 23.20 -4.49
CA ILE A 141 -6.92 24.27 -4.79
C ILE A 141 -7.41 24.17 -6.23
N SER A 142 -6.50 23.82 -7.14
CA SER A 142 -6.77 23.83 -8.57
C SER A 142 -7.42 22.54 -9.04
N GLU A 143 -8.46 22.66 -9.85
CA GLU A 143 -9.09 21.52 -10.53
C GLU A 143 -8.18 20.87 -11.56
N TRP A 144 -7.19 21.61 -12.04
CA TRP A 144 -6.16 21.15 -12.96
C TRP A 144 -4.99 20.48 -12.24
N GLY A 145 -4.97 20.55 -10.90
CA GLY A 145 -4.03 19.87 -10.03
C GLY A 145 -4.24 18.36 -10.00
N HIS A 146 -3.19 17.61 -9.68
CA HIS A 146 -3.21 16.14 -9.63
C HIS A 146 -3.96 15.58 -8.40
N ASN A 147 -4.35 16.42 -7.44
CA ASN A 147 -5.06 16.03 -6.23
C ASN A 147 -6.05 17.11 -5.77
N PHE A 148 -6.95 17.51 -6.68
CA PHE A 148 -7.96 18.54 -6.41
C PHE A 148 -8.84 18.18 -5.20
N ARG A 149 -9.06 19.16 -4.32
CA ARG A 149 -9.91 19.00 -3.13
C ARG A 149 -10.84 20.22 -2.98
N PRO A 150 -12.15 20.07 -3.21
CA PRO A 150 -13.11 21.19 -3.20
C PRO A 150 -13.09 22.06 -1.94
N SER A 151 -12.79 21.48 -0.76
CA SER A 151 -12.73 22.23 0.51
C SER A 151 -11.66 23.32 0.52
N TYR A 152 -10.61 23.22 -0.30
CA TYR A 152 -9.59 24.27 -0.43
C TYR A 152 -10.11 25.56 -1.08
N ARG A 153 -11.14 25.50 -1.94
CA ARG A 153 -11.69 26.70 -2.58
C ARG A 153 -12.32 27.67 -1.57
N LYS A 154 -12.72 27.17 -0.40
CA LYS A 154 -13.30 27.97 0.68
C LYS A 154 -12.29 28.85 1.42
N ILE A 155 -10.99 28.70 1.15
CA ILE A 155 -9.93 29.48 1.81
C ILE A 155 -10.12 30.97 1.56
N SER A 156 -10.43 31.38 0.33
CA SER A 156 -10.64 32.81 0.01
C SER A 156 -11.83 33.39 0.75
N GLU A 157 -12.96 32.70 0.78
CA GLU A 157 -14.18 33.15 1.49
C GLU A 157 -13.93 33.24 3.00
N PHE A 158 -13.23 32.26 3.56
CA PHE A 158 -12.84 32.25 4.96
C PHE A 158 -11.94 33.45 5.30
N CYS A 159 -10.91 33.71 4.49
CA CYS A 159 -9.99 34.84 4.70
C CYS A 159 -10.72 36.18 4.61
N GLU A 160 -11.63 36.34 3.64
CA GLU A 160 -12.49 37.53 3.52
C GLU A 160 -13.36 37.72 4.76
N TYR A 161 -13.96 36.65 5.29
CA TYR A 161 -14.81 36.71 6.48
C TYR A 161 -14.05 37.12 7.75
N ILE A 162 -12.85 36.58 7.97
CA ILE A 162 -12.01 36.93 9.12
C ILE A 162 -11.24 38.26 8.93
N GLY A 163 -11.23 38.82 7.71
CA GLY A 163 -10.53 40.06 7.39
C GLY A 163 -9.01 39.91 7.20
N LEU A 164 -8.53 38.70 6.91
CA LEU A 164 -7.10 38.40 6.76
C LEU A 164 -6.64 38.59 5.31
N LYS A 165 -5.60 39.39 5.10
CA LYS A 165 -5.04 39.71 3.77
C LYS A 165 -3.74 38.99 3.45
N SER A 166 -3.05 38.52 4.49
CA SER A 166 -1.74 37.86 4.39
C SER A 166 -1.92 36.37 4.12
N ILE A 167 -1.98 36.00 2.84
CA ILE A 167 -2.20 34.64 2.36
C ILE A 167 -1.01 34.23 1.51
N SER A 168 -0.35 33.14 1.87
CA SER A 168 0.75 32.58 1.06
C SER A 168 0.55 31.08 0.83
N ALA A 169 0.96 30.59 -0.34
CA ALA A 169 0.69 29.26 -0.83
C ALA A 169 1.99 28.56 -1.23
N PHE A 170 2.07 27.27 -0.90
CA PHE A 170 3.25 26.44 -1.10
C PHE A 170 2.85 25.13 -1.75
N THR A 171 3.59 24.70 -2.77
CA THR A 171 3.38 23.39 -3.40
C THR A 171 4.67 22.82 -3.95
N ALA A 172 4.75 21.48 -4.00
CA ALA A 172 5.88 20.79 -4.62
C ALA A 172 5.92 20.92 -6.15
N THR A 173 4.74 20.93 -6.74
CA THR A 173 4.54 20.84 -8.19
C THR A 173 3.32 21.66 -8.56
N ALA A 174 3.44 22.53 -9.55
CA ALA A 174 2.34 23.21 -10.21
C ALA A 174 2.76 23.60 -11.63
N THR A 175 1.98 23.20 -12.62
CA THR A 175 2.12 23.70 -14.00
C THR A 175 1.68 25.16 -14.07
N PRO A 176 2.00 25.89 -15.16
CA PRO A 176 1.52 27.25 -15.36
C PRO A 176 -0.01 27.41 -15.18
N ASP A 177 -0.81 26.49 -15.72
CA ASP A 177 -2.27 26.54 -15.59
C ASP A 177 -2.74 26.35 -14.13
N VAL A 178 -2.10 25.41 -13.41
CA VAL A 178 -2.38 25.17 -11.98
C VAL A 178 -1.98 26.38 -11.14
N ARG A 179 -0.84 27.00 -11.44
CA ARG A 179 -0.37 28.21 -10.76
C ARG A 179 -1.37 29.35 -10.93
N ASP A 180 -1.79 29.61 -12.15
CA ASP A 180 -2.68 30.72 -12.47
C ASP A 180 -4.06 30.51 -11.82
N ASP A 181 -4.56 29.27 -11.79
CA ASP A 181 -5.78 28.91 -11.05
C ASP A 181 -5.61 29.10 -9.53
N ILE A 182 -4.48 28.70 -8.92
CA ILE A 182 -4.21 28.97 -7.49
C ILE A 182 -4.28 30.47 -7.18
N ILE A 183 -3.64 31.30 -8.02
CA ILE A 183 -3.61 32.76 -7.84
C ILE A 183 -5.03 33.33 -7.90
N ASN A 184 -5.83 32.87 -8.86
CA ASN A 184 -7.21 33.30 -9.07
C ASN A 184 -8.12 32.88 -7.91
N GLN A 185 -8.06 31.61 -7.49
CA GLN A 185 -8.91 31.06 -6.43
C GLN A 185 -8.61 31.65 -5.06
N LEU A 186 -7.34 31.93 -4.75
CA LEU A 186 -6.93 32.58 -3.50
C LEU A 186 -7.02 34.11 -3.55
N LYS A 187 -7.34 34.69 -4.72
CA LYS A 187 -7.38 36.14 -4.97
C LYS A 187 -6.12 36.85 -4.46
N LEU A 188 -4.94 36.26 -4.69
CA LEU A 188 -3.68 36.77 -4.16
C LEU A 188 -3.37 38.15 -4.73
N LYS A 189 -3.31 39.17 -3.85
CA LYS A 189 -2.87 40.53 -4.18
C LYS A 189 -1.44 40.74 -3.67
N ASN A 190 -0.70 41.68 -4.27
CA ASN A 190 0.70 41.96 -3.90
C ASN A 190 1.57 40.69 -3.88
N LEU A 191 1.46 39.90 -4.95
CA LEU A 191 2.05 38.56 -5.07
C LEU A 191 3.52 38.63 -5.48
N ARG A 192 4.37 37.83 -4.81
CA ARG A 192 5.67 37.40 -5.31
C ARG A 192 5.64 35.91 -5.64
N LEU A 193 5.96 35.58 -6.89
CA LEU A 193 5.98 34.22 -7.39
C LEU A 193 7.42 33.67 -7.35
N PHE A 194 7.59 32.49 -6.77
CA PHE A 194 8.85 31.75 -6.79
C PHE A 194 8.63 30.40 -7.46
N VAL A 195 9.27 30.19 -8.61
CA VAL A 195 9.32 28.90 -9.32
C VAL A 195 10.80 28.57 -9.48
N LYS A 196 11.35 27.75 -8.58
CA LYS A 196 12.79 27.49 -8.54
C LYS A 196 13.09 26.09 -8.00
N GLY A 197 14.25 25.58 -8.39
CA GLY A 197 14.91 24.47 -7.71
C GLY A 197 14.47 23.09 -8.18
N PHE A 198 13.70 23.00 -9.28
CA PHE A 198 13.28 21.74 -9.86
C PHE A 198 14.45 20.89 -10.39
N GLU A 199 15.54 21.55 -10.77
CA GLU A 199 16.77 20.85 -11.13
C GLU A 199 17.32 20.08 -9.93
N ARG A 200 17.66 18.81 -10.20
CA ARG A 200 18.29 17.93 -9.22
C ARG A 200 19.60 17.41 -9.78
N ASP A 201 20.70 17.94 -9.25
CA ASP A 201 22.03 17.66 -9.76
C ASP A 201 22.43 16.20 -9.66
N ASN A 202 21.95 15.55 -8.61
CA ASN A 202 22.28 14.18 -8.26
C ASN A 202 21.37 13.11 -8.90
N LEU A 203 20.37 13.49 -9.70
CA LEU A 203 19.47 12.52 -10.34
C LEU A 203 19.91 12.23 -11.78
N ARG A 204 20.13 10.94 -12.06
CA ARG A 204 20.45 10.42 -13.40
C ARG A 204 19.20 9.81 -14.02
N LEU A 205 18.56 10.57 -14.92
CA LEU A 205 17.28 10.22 -15.55
C LEU A 205 17.47 9.37 -16.80
N ASN A 206 16.79 8.23 -16.89
CA ASN A 206 16.87 7.31 -18.02
C ASN A 206 15.47 6.82 -18.40
N ALA A 207 15.16 6.77 -19.70
CA ALA A 207 13.98 6.10 -20.21
C ALA A 207 14.38 4.95 -21.15
N ILE A 208 13.98 3.73 -20.79
CA ILE A 208 14.33 2.50 -21.51
C ILE A 208 13.07 1.91 -22.12
N LYS A 209 13.03 1.82 -23.45
CA LYS A 209 11.97 1.13 -24.17
C LYS A 209 12.24 -0.38 -24.14
N THR A 210 11.37 -1.16 -23.51
CA THR A 210 11.54 -2.62 -23.42
C THR A 210 10.22 -3.34 -23.20
N LYS A 211 10.06 -4.49 -23.86
CA LYS A 211 8.96 -5.45 -23.60
C LYS A 211 9.31 -6.44 -22.47
N HIS A 212 10.58 -6.52 -22.10
CA HIS A 212 11.15 -7.45 -21.10
C HIS A 212 11.38 -6.72 -19.77
N LYS A 213 10.29 -6.20 -19.19
CA LYS A 213 10.36 -5.31 -18.03
C LYS A 213 10.85 -6.02 -16.77
N LYS A 214 10.47 -7.29 -16.55
CA LYS A 214 10.88 -8.07 -15.38
C LYS A 214 12.39 -8.32 -15.39
N GLU A 215 12.89 -8.76 -16.54
CA GLU A 215 14.29 -9.04 -16.79
C GLU A 215 15.11 -7.75 -16.67
N LYS A 216 14.60 -6.64 -17.22
CA LYS A 216 15.29 -5.35 -17.11
C LYS A 216 15.31 -4.83 -15.67
N ALA A 217 14.23 -5.00 -14.91
CA ALA A 217 14.21 -4.63 -13.49
C ALA A 217 15.21 -5.45 -12.67
N LEU A 218 15.34 -6.75 -12.94
CA LEU A 218 16.34 -7.63 -12.33
C LEU A 218 17.78 -7.19 -12.67
N GLU A 219 18.06 -6.90 -13.94
CA GLU A 219 19.36 -6.37 -14.39
C GLU A 219 19.72 -5.08 -13.65
N LEU A 220 18.78 -4.13 -13.59
CA LEU A 220 18.98 -2.84 -12.93
C LEU A 220 19.21 -3.00 -11.42
N LEU A 221 18.44 -3.84 -10.74
CA LEU A 221 18.65 -4.10 -9.32
C LEU A 221 19.97 -4.83 -9.00
N SER A 222 20.44 -5.68 -9.92
CA SER A 222 21.73 -6.34 -9.76
C SER A 222 22.88 -5.36 -9.95
N LYS A 223 22.70 -4.35 -10.81
CA LYS A 223 23.71 -3.35 -11.15
C LYS A 223 23.79 -2.20 -10.13
N TYR A 224 22.65 -1.74 -9.63
CA TYR A 224 22.56 -0.56 -8.78
C TYR A 224 22.23 -0.93 -7.33
N GLN A 225 22.93 -0.33 -6.38
CA GLN A 225 22.75 -0.64 -4.96
C GLN A 225 21.39 -0.14 -4.44
N PRO A 226 20.74 -0.89 -3.52
CA PRO A 226 19.62 -0.37 -2.75
C PRO A 226 20.10 0.68 -1.72
N PRO A 227 19.22 1.48 -1.09
CA PRO A 227 17.75 1.39 -1.10
C PRO A 227 17.07 1.69 -2.46
N ALA A 228 16.06 0.90 -2.82
CA ALA A 228 15.40 0.97 -4.12
C ALA A 228 13.85 0.97 -4.02
N ILE A 229 13.20 1.72 -4.92
CA ILE A 229 11.73 1.73 -5.08
C ILE A 229 11.38 1.34 -6.52
N ILE A 230 10.45 0.40 -6.68
CA ILE A 230 9.89 0.00 -7.97
C ILE A 230 8.44 0.49 -8.04
N TYR A 231 8.16 1.50 -8.87
CA TYR A 231 6.81 2.02 -9.07
C TYR A 231 6.07 1.22 -10.15
N THR A 232 4.86 0.77 -9.81
CA THR A 232 3.97 -0.02 -10.69
C THR A 232 2.59 0.62 -10.79
N ALA A 233 1.93 0.49 -11.94
CA ALA A 233 0.61 1.07 -12.15
C ALA A 233 -0.53 0.33 -11.42
N THR A 234 -0.39 -0.98 -11.18
CA THR A 234 -1.43 -1.84 -10.59
C THR A 234 -0.94 -2.59 -9.36
N ARG A 235 -1.87 -3.00 -8.49
CA ARG A 235 -1.55 -3.83 -7.30
C ARG A 235 -0.94 -5.16 -7.70
N ASN A 236 -1.54 -5.81 -8.71
CA ASN A 236 -1.06 -7.08 -9.24
C ASN A 236 0.38 -6.96 -9.76
N ASN A 237 0.74 -5.87 -10.46
CA ASN A 237 2.10 -5.69 -10.94
C ASN A 237 3.10 -5.55 -9.77
N ALA A 238 2.72 -4.85 -8.69
CA ALA A 238 3.56 -4.75 -7.48
C ALA A 238 3.81 -6.13 -6.84
N GLU A 239 2.76 -6.92 -6.67
CA GLU A 239 2.85 -8.28 -6.14
C GLU A 239 3.67 -9.20 -7.06
N GLU A 240 3.44 -9.13 -8.37
CA GLU A 240 4.08 -9.97 -9.38
C GLU A 240 5.59 -9.69 -9.50
N ILE A 241 5.99 -8.41 -9.59
CA ILE A 241 7.41 -8.06 -9.68
C ILE A 241 8.14 -8.36 -8.37
N SER A 242 7.49 -8.15 -7.23
CA SER A 242 8.03 -8.51 -5.92
C SER A 242 8.26 -10.02 -5.82
N SER A 243 7.28 -10.84 -6.24
CA SER A 243 7.41 -12.30 -6.26
C SER A 243 8.53 -12.77 -7.20
N PHE A 244 8.60 -12.19 -8.40
CA PHE A 244 9.64 -12.50 -9.37
C PHE A 244 11.05 -12.15 -8.87
N LEU A 245 11.24 -11.00 -8.23
CA LEU A 245 12.56 -10.60 -7.72
C LEU A 245 12.94 -11.36 -6.45
N ASN A 246 11.98 -11.70 -5.58
CA ASN A 246 12.21 -12.59 -4.44
C ASN A 246 12.71 -13.97 -4.88
N SER A 247 12.16 -14.53 -5.96
CA SER A 247 12.63 -15.83 -6.48
C SER A 247 14.05 -15.77 -7.07
N HIS A 248 14.58 -14.57 -7.34
CA HIS A 248 15.95 -14.31 -7.79
C HIS A 248 16.87 -13.81 -6.66
N GLY A 249 16.46 -13.96 -5.39
CA GLY A 249 17.32 -13.72 -4.22
C GLY A 249 17.32 -12.30 -3.66
N PHE A 250 16.49 -11.38 -4.18
CA PHE A 250 16.35 -10.04 -3.61
C PHE A 250 15.37 -10.04 -2.43
N ASN A 251 15.70 -9.35 -1.34
CA ASN A 251 14.76 -9.10 -0.24
C ASN A 251 13.88 -7.89 -0.60
N ILE A 252 12.70 -8.15 -1.17
CA ILE A 252 11.74 -7.14 -1.64
C ILE A 252 10.34 -7.39 -1.08
N GLN A 253 9.67 -6.31 -0.67
CA GLN A 253 8.25 -6.34 -0.29
C GLN A 253 7.40 -5.50 -1.25
N TYR A 254 6.10 -5.78 -1.29
CA TYR A 254 5.16 -4.96 -2.05
C TYR A 254 4.34 -4.02 -1.15
N TYR A 255 3.89 -2.89 -1.69
CA TYR A 255 3.07 -1.90 -0.98
C TYR A 255 1.98 -1.32 -1.88
N HIS A 256 0.72 -1.45 -1.46
CA HIS A 256 -0.41 -0.80 -2.14
C HIS A 256 -1.64 -0.64 -1.25
N ALA A 257 -2.60 0.17 -1.69
CA ALA A 257 -3.83 0.47 -0.94
C ALA A 257 -4.76 -0.74 -0.67
N GLY A 258 -4.53 -1.90 -1.31
CA GLY A 258 -5.24 -3.15 -0.98
C GLY A 258 -4.80 -3.82 0.33
N MET A 259 -3.69 -3.37 0.92
CA MET A 259 -3.16 -3.93 2.17
C MET A 259 -3.83 -3.29 3.39
N THR A 260 -3.85 -4.01 4.51
CA THR A 260 -4.32 -3.46 5.78
C THR A 260 -3.47 -2.27 6.21
N SER A 261 -4.07 -1.32 6.92
CA SER A 261 -3.36 -0.13 7.39
C SER A 261 -2.21 -0.48 8.35
N GLU A 262 -2.35 -1.56 9.12
CA GLU A 262 -1.29 -2.08 10.00
C GLU A 262 -0.07 -2.56 9.22
N LEU A 263 -0.29 -3.38 8.17
CA LEU A 263 0.80 -3.92 7.33
C LEU A 263 1.52 -2.81 6.57
N ARG A 264 0.78 -1.85 6.01
CA ARG A 264 1.36 -0.68 5.34
C ARG A 264 2.29 0.09 6.28
N ARG A 265 1.86 0.33 7.52
CA ARG A 265 2.67 1.01 8.53
C ARG A 265 3.96 0.25 8.87
N ILE A 266 3.87 -1.08 9.01
CA ILE A 266 5.03 -1.93 9.31
C ILE A 266 6.06 -1.86 8.18
N ILE A 267 5.64 -2.10 6.94
CA ILE A 267 6.54 -2.08 5.77
C ILE A 267 7.17 -0.70 5.57
N GLN A 268 6.41 0.37 5.79
CA GLN A 268 6.93 1.73 5.72
C GLN A 268 8.01 2.00 6.79
N ASP A 269 7.80 1.54 8.03
CA ASP A 269 8.80 1.66 9.12
C ASP A 269 10.04 0.80 8.83
N ASP A 270 9.85 -0.42 8.34
CA ASP A 270 10.93 -1.34 7.97
C ASP A 270 11.79 -0.79 6.84
N PHE A 271 11.17 -0.19 5.82
CA PHE A 271 11.88 0.49 4.73
C PHE A 271 12.63 1.73 5.22
N SER A 272 12.01 2.50 6.11
CA SER A 272 12.62 3.72 6.66
C SER A 272 13.83 3.42 7.55
N LYS A 273 13.85 2.25 8.22
CA LYS A 273 14.92 1.78 9.12
C LYS A 273 15.88 0.77 8.49
N ASP A 274 15.91 0.68 7.16
CA ASP A 274 16.81 -0.20 6.40
C ASP A 274 16.67 -1.71 6.67
N ARG A 275 15.58 -2.15 7.31
CA ARG A 275 15.26 -3.57 7.48
C ARG A 275 14.80 -4.19 6.16
N ILE A 276 14.07 -3.42 5.36
CA ILE A 276 13.75 -3.73 3.98
C ILE A 276 14.40 -2.69 3.10
N LYS A 277 15.16 -3.14 2.10
CA LYS A 277 15.94 -2.26 1.25
C LYS A 277 15.30 -2.03 -0.13
N ILE A 278 14.36 -2.87 -0.53
CA ILE A 278 13.72 -2.81 -1.84
C ILE A 278 12.21 -2.92 -1.65
N ILE A 279 11.46 -2.06 -2.33
CA ILE A 279 9.99 -2.11 -2.28
C ILE A 279 9.38 -1.93 -3.66
N ALA A 280 8.39 -2.76 -4.00
CA ALA A 280 7.55 -2.60 -5.18
C ALA A 280 6.21 -1.99 -4.79
N ALA A 281 5.81 -0.87 -5.38
CA ALA A 281 4.65 -0.15 -4.93
C ALA A 281 3.86 0.57 -6.01
N THR A 282 2.56 0.75 -5.74
CA THR A 282 1.78 1.75 -6.49
C THR A 282 2.06 3.16 -5.94
N ASN A 283 1.52 4.19 -6.59
CA ASN A 283 1.54 5.58 -6.12
C ASN A 283 1.09 5.80 -4.66
N ALA A 284 0.41 4.82 -4.05
CA ALA A 284 0.06 4.81 -2.64
C ALA A 284 1.30 4.87 -1.72
N PHE A 285 2.45 4.40 -2.19
CA PHE A 285 3.73 4.52 -1.49
C PHE A 285 4.40 5.83 -1.85
N GLY A 286 4.14 6.86 -1.05
CA GLY A 286 4.78 8.14 -1.29
C GLY A 286 4.41 9.27 -0.34
N MET A 287 3.17 9.40 0.10
CA MET A 287 2.85 10.48 1.04
C MET A 287 3.49 10.17 2.41
N GLY A 288 4.46 10.98 2.85
CA GLY A 288 5.05 10.89 4.19
C GLY A 288 6.29 10.00 4.37
N ILE A 289 6.94 9.52 3.30
CA ILE A 289 8.24 8.83 3.43
C ILE A 289 9.38 9.85 3.37
N ASP A 290 10.20 9.88 4.42
CA ASP A 290 11.39 10.73 4.53
C ASP A 290 12.68 9.90 4.71
N LYS A 291 12.95 9.03 3.74
CA LYS A 291 14.23 8.33 3.62
C LYS A 291 15.16 9.12 2.69
N LYS A 292 16.35 9.46 3.16
CA LYS A 292 17.24 10.40 2.46
C LYS A 292 18.08 9.77 1.35
N ASP A 293 18.34 8.48 1.49
CA ASP A 293 19.38 7.72 0.82
C ASP A 293 18.83 6.73 -0.22
N ILE A 294 17.66 7.00 -0.83
CA ILE A 294 17.13 6.16 -1.90
C ILE A 294 18.02 6.32 -3.15
N ARG A 295 18.69 5.22 -3.56
CA ARG A 295 19.70 5.18 -4.63
C ARG A 295 19.15 4.79 -5.99
N LEU A 296 18.07 4.03 -6.02
CA LEU A 296 17.48 3.52 -7.26
C LEU A 296 15.96 3.69 -7.26
N ILE A 297 15.43 4.26 -8.34
CA ILE A 297 13.98 4.23 -8.62
C ILE A 297 13.76 3.62 -10.00
N ILE A 298 12.91 2.61 -10.05
CA ILE A 298 12.49 1.95 -11.30
C ILE A 298 10.99 2.18 -11.48
N HIS A 299 10.60 2.96 -12.47
CA HIS A 299 9.22 3.01 -12.93
C HIS A 299 8.99 1.82 -13.86
N TYR A 300 8.47 0.73 -13.30
CA TYR A 300 8.13 -0.48 -14.05
C TYR A 300 6.98 -0.25 -15.03
N ASN A 301 6.07 0.66 -14.72
CA ASN A 301 5.09 1.20 -15.66
C ASN A 301 5.22 2.72 -15.73
N MET A 302 5.00 3.28 -16.92
CA MET A 302 4.92 4.73 -17.09
C MET A 302 3.78 5.32 -16.22
N PRO A 303 4.05 6.37 -15.44
CA PRO A 303 3.01 7.11 -14.72
C PRO A 303 2.09 7.87 -15.69
N GLY A 304 0.93 8.32 -15.21
CA GLY A 304 -0.06 9.02 -16.04
C GLY A 304 0.29 10.48 -16.36
N SER A 305 1.29 11.07 -15.70
CA SER A 305 1.68 12.47 -15.90
C SER A 305 3.11 12.74 -15.44
N ILE A 306 3.71 13.84 -15.93
CA ILE A 306 5.05 14.30 -15.54
C ILE A 306 5.08 14.75 -14.07
N GLU A 307 3.99 15.28 -13.51
CA GLU A 307 3.94 15.63 -12.09
C GLU A 307 4.06 14.41 -11.20
N SER A 308 3.31 13.35 -11.52
CA SER A 308 3.36 12.09 -10.76
C SER A 308 4.76 11.51 -10.81
N TYR A 309 5.34 11.46 -12.02
CA TYR A 309 6.73 11.04 -12.23
C TYR A 309 7.71 11.87 -11.40
N TYR A 310 7.62 13.20 -11.47
CA TYR A 310 8.56 14.10 -10.79
C TYR A 310 8.47 13.98 -9.26
N GLN A 311 7.27 13.83 -8.71
CA GLN A 311 7.08 13.61 -7.28
C GLN A 311 7.65 12.27 -6.80
N GLU A 312 7.49 11.22 -7.62
CA GLU A 312 8.00 9.88 -7.35
C GLU A 312 9.53 9.85 -7.38
N ILE A 313 10.16 10.42 -8.43
CA ILE A 313 11.63 10.48 -8.54
C ILE A 313 12.27 11.42 -7.52
N GLY A 314 11.55 12.48 -7.08
CA GLY A 314 12.03 13.44 -6.08
C GLY A 314 12.27 12.84 -4.68
N ARG A 315 11.95 11.56 -4.50
CA ARG A 315 12.25 10.75 -3.31
C ARG A 315 13.69 10.26 -3.29
N ALA A 316 14.30 10.10 -4.46
CA ALA A 316 15.68 9.68 -4.57
C ALA A 316 16.65 10.77 -4.10
N GLY A 317 17.75 10.34 -3.49
CA GLY A 317 18.91 11.17 -3.18
C GLY A 317 18.62 12.51 -2.52
N ARG A 318 17.85 12.52 -1.43
CA ARG A 318 17.61 13.76 -0.64
C ARG A 318 18.82 14.15 0.20
N ASP A 319 19.75 13.22 0.41
CA ASP A 319 21.09 13.48 0.95
C ASP A 319 22.00 14.25 -0.01
N GLY A 320 21.62 14.35 -1.29
CA GLY A 320 22.41 15.02 -2.34
C GLY A 320 23.36 14.08 -3.09
N GLU A 321 23.44 12.81 -2.69
CA GLU A 321 24.26 11.79 -3.34
C GLU A 321 23.58 11.27 -4.62
N ASP A 322 24.39 10.76 -5.54
CA ASP A 322 23.93 10.26 -6.83
C ASP A 322 22.87 9.16 -6.69
N SER A 323 21.79 9.30 -7.46
CA SER A 323 20.73 8.30 -7.57
C SER A 323 20.30 8.09 -9.01
N HIS A 324 20.01 6.84 -9.35
CA HIS A 324 19.63 6.43 -10.70
C HIS A 324 18.13 6.22 -10.82
N ILE A 325 17.56 6.80 -11.88
CA ILE A 325 16.14 6.72 -12.18
C ILE A 325 15.98 6.04 -13.53
N PHE A 326 15.16 4.99 -13.59
CA PHE A 326 14.86 4.24 -14.80
C PHE A 326 13.36 4.14 -15.03
N LEU A 327 12.89 4.71 -16.13
CA LEU A 327 11.53 4.51 -16.62
C LEU A 327 11.52 3.42 -17.68
N LEU A 328 10.87 2.29 -17.39
CA LEU A 328 10.68 1.19 -18.33
C LEU A 328 9.38 1.42 -19.10
N TYR A 329 9.49 1.63 -20.41
CA TYR A 329 8.36 1.96 -21.27
C TYR A 329 8.04 0.86 -22.28
N GLU A 330 6.76 0.59 -22.42
CA GLU A 330 6.19 -0.13 -23.56
C GLU A 330 4.88 0.56 -24.00
N GLU A 331 4.45 0.34 -25.25
CA GLU A 331 3.23 0.97 -25.78
C GLU A 331 1.98 0.64 -24.94
N ARG A 332 1.90 -0.58 -24.39
CA ARG A 332 0.80 -1.03 -23.53
C ARG A 332 0.66 -0.25 -22.23
N ASP A 333 1.69 0.46 -21.78
CA ASP A 333 1.56 1.31 -20.60
C ASP A 333 0.56 2.45 -20.83
N ARG A 334 0.45 2.94 -22.08
CA ARG A 334 -0.56 3.94 -22.44
C ARG A 334 -1.97 3.38 -22.23
N ASP A 335 -2.22 2.15 -22.64
CA ASP A 335 -3.53 1.49 -22.50
C ASP A 335 -3.96 1.39 -21.02
N ILE A 336 -3.01 1.15 -20.11
CA ILE A 336 -3.27 1.11 -18.67
C ILE A 336 -3.73 2.49 -18.17
N GLN A 337 -3.06 3.56 -18.59
CA GLN A 337 -3.42 4.92 -18.21
C GLN A 337 -4.75 5.36 -18.84
N ASP A 338 -4.97 5.05 -20.12
CA ASP A 338 -6.25 5.30 -20.80
C ASP A 338 -7.40 4.56 -20.10
N PHE A 339 -7.18 3.32 -19.63
CA PHE A 339 -8.17 2.61 -18.82
C PHE A 339 -8.48 3.33 -17.50
N PHE A 340 -7.49 3.90 -16.81
CA PHE A 340 -7.72 4.70 -15.59
C PHE A 340 -8.47 6.00 -15.88
N ILE A 341 -8.12 6.70 -16.96
CA ILE A 341 -8.82 7.92 -17.40
C ILE A 341 -10.28 7.59 -17.70
N ASN A 342 -10.54 6.56 -18.51
CA ASN A 342 -11.89 6.16 -18.87
C ASN A 342 -12.74 5.81 -17.65
N ASN A 343 -12.16 5.19 -16.61
CA ASN A 343 -12.86 4.89 -15.36
C ASN A 343 -13.07 6.09 -14.43
N SER A 344 -12.36 7.19 -14.66
CA SER A 344 -12.44 8.41 -13.86
C SER A 344 -13.48 9.39 -14.40
N PHE A 345 -13.79 9.31 -15.71
CA PHE A 345 -14.70 10.23 -16.40
C PHE A 345 -15.91 9.46 -16.98
N PRO A 346 -16.97 9.23 -16.19
CA PRO A 346 -18.16 8.52 -16.65
C PRO A 346 -18.97 9.31 -17.68
N THR A 347 -19.64 8.59 -18.59
CA THR A 347 -20.56 9.20 -19.55
C THR A 347 -21.89 9.56 -18.88
N ARG A 348 -22.65 10.48 -19.52
CA ARG A 348 -23.99 10.85 -19.05
C ARG A 348 -24.90 9.63 -18.92
N GLU A 349 -24.87 8.72 -19.89
CA GLU A 349 -25.65 7.49 -19.88
C GLU A 349 -25.32 6.60 -18.68
N GLN A 350 -24.03 6.43 -18.35
CA GLN A 350 -23.62 5.64 -17.18
C GLN A 350 -24.09 6.26 -15.86
N ILE A 351 -24.05 7.59 -15.76
CA ILE A 351 -24.55 8.33 -14.59
C ILE A 351 -26.07 8.14 -14.45
N GLU A 352 -26.81 8.29 -15.55
CA GLU A 352 -28.27 8.13 -15.60
C GLU A 352 -28.69 6.70 -15.20
N ILE A 353 -28.05 5.67 -15.76
CA ILE A 353 -28.31 4.26 -15.43
C ILE A 353 -28.05 3.99 -13.94
N THR A 354 -26.95 4.50 -13.40
CA THR A 354 -26.60 4.28 -11.99
C THR A 354 -27.59 4.97 -11.05
N TYR A 355 -27.98 6.19 -11.38
CA TYR A 355 -28.96 6.94 -10.61
C TYR A 355 -30.34 6.28 -10.64
N GLU A 356 -30.78 5.77 -11.79
CA GLU A 356 -32.01 4.99 -11.88
C GLU A 356 -31.93 3.70 -11.06
N ALA A 357 -30.82 2.97 -11.15
CA ALA A 357 -30.61 1.76 -10.37
C ALA A 357 -30.66 2.05 -8.86
N LEU A 358 -30.05 3.15 -8.39
CA LEU A 358 -30.11 3.57 -6.99
C LEU A 358 -31.54 3.84 -6.54
N CYS A 359 -32.28 4.62 -7.32
CA CYS A 359 -33.66 4.98 -7.00
C CYS A 359 -34.60 3.76 -7.05
N ASN A 360 -34.38 2.84 -7.98
CA ASN A 360 -35.16 1.62 -8.12
C ASN A 360 -34.86 0.64 -6.97
N TYR A 361 -33.58 0.49 -6.61
CA TYR A 361 -33.16 -0.33 -5.48
C TYR A 361 -33.77 0.18 -4.15
N ALA A 362 -33.84 1.49 -3.97
CA ALA A 362 -34.46 2.12 -2.79
C ALA A 362 -36.00 2.21 -2.85
N GLY A 363 -36.63 1.83 -3.97
CA GLY A 363 -38.09 1.87 -4.14
C GLY A 363 -38.68 3.29 -4.14
N VAL A 364 -37.92 4.30 -4.58
CA VAL A 364 -38.31 5.71 -4.49
C VAL A 364 -39.14 6.10 -5.71
N ALA A 365 -40.39 6.54 -5.55
CA ALA A 365 -41.17 7.06 -6.68
C ALA A 365 -40.72 8.48 -7.09
N LEU A 366 -41.01 8.88 -8.33
CA LEU A 366 -40.75 10.25 -8.80
C LEU A 366 -41.44 11.28 -7.91
N GLY A 367 -40.73 12.34 -7.54
CA GLY A 367 -41.20 13.42 -6.66
C GLY A 367 -40.97 13.16 -5.16
N ASN A 368 -40.57 11.95 -4.76
CA ASN A 368 -40.36 11.62 -3.34
C ASN A 368 -38.88 11.67 -2.94
N ILE A 369 -38.61 12.01 -1.69
CA ILE A 369 -37.29 11.88 -1.06
C ILE A 369 -37.18 10.55 -0.31
N TYR A 370 -35.98 10.00 -0.24
CA TYR A 370 -35.69 8.80 0.51
C TYR A 370 -34.60 9.08 1.53
N GLU A 371 -34.98 9.13 2.80
CA GLU A 371 -34.11 9.56 3.89
C GLU A 371 -33.28 8.42 4.50
N LYS A 372 -33.51 7.17 4.06
CA LYS A 372 -32.77 6.00 4.55
C LYS A 372 -31.52 5.74 3.70
N ASP A 373 -30.56 5.08 4.32
CA ASP A 373 -29.36 4.60 3.66
C ASP A 373 -29.66 3.57 2.58
N ILE A 374 -29.09 3.79 1.40
CA ILE A 374 -29.12 2.89 0.26
C ILE A 374 -27.79 2.13 0.23
N PRO A 375 -27.76 0.83 0.60
CA PRO A 375 -26.54 0.04 0.56
C PRO A 375 -26.06 -0.22 -0.88
N ILE A 376 -24.76 -0.08 -1.10
CA ILE A 376 -24.05 -0.49 -2.31
C ILE A 376 -23.60 -1.95 -2.12
N ASP A 377 -24.58 -2.86 -2.11
CA ASP A 377 -24.38 -4.29 -1.90
C ASP A 377 -24.36 -5.09 -3.22
N LYS A 378 -24.23 -6.42 -3.13
CA LYS A 378 -24.23 -7.30 -4.31
C LYS A 378 -25.53 -7.22 -5.12
N ASN A 379 -26.66 -6.96 -4.47
CA ASN A 379 -27.96 -6.89 -5.13
C ASN A 379 -28.05 -5.62 -5.97
N PHE A 380 -27.63 -4.47 -5.42
CA PHE A 380 -27.49 -3.22 -6.16
C PHE A 380 -26.52 -3.38 -7.35
N LEU A 381 -25.35 -4.00 -7.13
CA LEU A 381 -24.38 -4.23 -8.20
C LEU A 381 -24.94 -5.12 -9.32
N THR A 382 -25.84 -6.05 -9.00
CA THR A 382 -26.51 -6.90 -10.00
C THR A 382 -27.46 -6.10 -10.90
N LEU A 383 -28.11 -5.05 -10.36
CA LEU A 383 -28.99 -4.16 -11.13
C LEU A 383 -28.25 -3.30 -12.16
N LEU A 384 -26.97 -3.00 -11.92
CA LEU A 384 -26.13 -2.23 -12.86
C LEU A 384 -25.75 -3.04 -14.11
N GLY A 385 -25.91 -4.37 -14.08
CA GLY A 385 -25.70 -5.27 -15.22
C GLY A 385 -24.21 -5.51 -15.59
N PRO A 386 -23.91 -6.59 -16.35
CA PRO A 386 -22.54 -7.08 -16.54
C PRO A 386 -21.68 -6.41 -17.64
N LYS A 387 -21.95 -5.20 -18.15
CA LYS A 387 -21.18 -4.69 -19.32
C LYS A 387 -20.65 -3.26 -19.35
N SER A 388 -20.85 -2.38 -18.37
CA SER A 388 -20.34 -0.99 -18.53
C SER A 388 -19.85 -0.27 -17.27
N ILE A 389 -20.10 -0.79 -16.06
CA ILE A 389 -19.76 -0.09 -14.82
C ILE A 389 -19.03 -1.06 -13.88
N ASN A 390 -17.70 -0.92 -13.81
CA ASN A 390 -16.89 -1.61 -12.80
C ASN A 390 -16.89 -0.82 -11.47
N LYS A 391 -16.28 -1.38 -10.42
CA LYS A 391 -16.23 -0.75 -9.09
C LYS A 391 -15.56 0.63 -9.10
N SER A 392 -14.52 0.84 -9.91
CA SER A 392 -13.84 2.14 -10.00
C SER A 392 -14.73 3.18 -10.66
N MET A 393 -15.36 2.82 -11.79
CA MET A 393 -16.32 3.64 -12.49
C MET A 393 -17.52 4.00 -11.60
N LEU A 394 -18.04 3.04 -10.85
CA LEU A 394 -19.13 3.27 -9.90
C LEU A 394 -18.75 4.34 -8.87
N ASN A 395 -17.55 4.25 -8.28
CA ASN A 395 -17.07 5.27 -7.35
C ASN A 395 -17.01 6.66 -7.99
N SER A 396 -16.51 6.76 -9.23
CA SER A 396 -16.47 8.01 -10.00
C SER A 396 -17.88 8.57 -10.23
N ILE A 397 -18.83 7.73 -10.64
CA ILE A 397 -20.24 8.13 -10.83
C ILE A 397 -20.85 8.63 -9.52
N LEU A 398 -20.64 7.91 -8.42
CA LEU A 398 -21.14 8.34 -7.11
C LEU A 398 -20.53 9.68 -6.68
N THR A 399 -19.27 9.96 -7.03
CA THR A 399 -18.66 11.29 -6.79
C THR A 399 -19.35 12.37 -7.62
N VAL A 400 -19.59 12.14 -8.91
CA VAL A 400 -20.28 13.12 -9.76
C VAL A 400 -21.70 13.40 -9.25
N LEU A 401 -22.43 12.36 -8.82
CA LEU A 401 -23.76 12.49 -8.23
C LEU A 401 -23.74 13.28 -6.91
N GLU A 402 -22.72 13.07 -6.08
CA GLU A 402 -22.54 13.78 -4.82
C GLU A 402 -22.20 15.27 -5.04
N GLU A 403 -21.26 15.56 -5.96
CA GLU A 403 -20.89 16.94 -6.33
C GLU A 403 -22.06 17.72 -6.94
N ALA A 404 -22.92 17.04 -7.70
CA ALA A 404 -24.14 17.62 -8.25
C ALA A 404 -25.30 17.69 -7.24
N GLY A 405 -25.10 17.23 -6.00
CA GLY A 405 -26.08 17.32 -4.92
C GLY A 405 -27.24 16.35 -5.01
N TYR A 406 -27.10 15.25 -5.75
CA TYR A 406 -28.12 14.19 -5.86
C TYR A 406 -28.07 13.21 -4.70
N ILE A 407 -26.86 12.91 -4.22
CA ILE A 407 -26.63 11.96 -3.13
C ILE A 407 -25.62 12.53 -2.13
N ARG A 408 -25.52 11.89 -0.97
CA ARG A 408 -24.40 12.04 -0.03
C ARG A 408 -23.84 10.65 0.26
N LYS A 409 -22.52 10.50 0.28
CA LYS A 409 -21.89 9.24 0.68
C LYS A 409 -21.78 9.17 2.19
N ASN A 410 -22.24 8.07 2.78
CA ASN A 410 -21.97 7.77 4.18
C ASN A 410 -20.63 7.01 4.25
N SER A 411 -19.67 7.56 4.99
CA SER A 411 -18.34 6.99 5.08
C SER A 411 -18.33 5.67 5.85
N GLU A 412 -17.41 4.76 5.51
CA GLU A 412 -17.15 3.48 6.21
C GLU A 412 -16.78 3.63 7.70
N PHE A 413 -16.66 4.87 8.20
CA PHE A 413 -16.09 5.20 9.52
C PHE A 413 -17.13 5.59 10.58
N GLU A 414 -18.41 5.63 10.27
CA GLU A 414 -19.47 5.87 11.27
C GLU A 414 -20.22 4.58 11.60
N LYS A 415 -19.53 3.66 12.28
CA LYS A 415 -20.10 2.41 12.81
C LYS A 415 -20.93 2.67 14.06
N TRP A 416 -22.03 3.38 13.92
CA TRP A 416 -22.90 3.67 15.05
C TRP A 416 -23.98 2.62 15.19
N HIS A 417 -24.05 2.06 16.39
CA HIS A 417 -25.08 1.13 16.82
C HIS A 417 -26.16 1.93 17.54
N PHE A 418 -27.44 1.62 17.31
CA PHE A 418 -28.54 2.33 17.99
C PHE A 418 -29.50 1.37 18.67
N VAL A 419 -29.92 1.69 19.89
CA VAL A 419 -30.88 0.90 20.68
C VAL A 419 -32.03 1.78 21.18
N ARG A 420 -33.24 1.24 21.15
CA ARG A 420 -34.43 1.74 21.84
C ARG A 420 -35.13 0.59 22.57
N ILE A 421 -35.81 0.87 23.67
CA ILE A 421 -36.69 -0.09 24.35
C ILE A 421 -38.14 0.30 24.02
N PRO A 422 -38.86 -0.49 23.20
CA PRO A 422 -40.25 -0.21 22.85
C PRO A 422 -41.24 -0.54 23.97
N LEU A 423 -40.82 -1.34 24.96
CA LEU A 423 -41.65 -1.77 26.10
C LEU A 423 -41.76 -0.70 27.18
N ASP A 424 -42.86 -0.70 27.95
CA ASP A 424 -42.93 0.12 29.16
C ASP A 424 -42.07 -0.46 30.32
N LYS A 425 -41.84 0.35 31.36
CA LYS A 425 -41.00 -0.03 32.50
C LYS A 425 -41.52 -1.27 33.25
N GLN A 426 -42.83 -1.46 33.33
CA GLN A 426 -43.41 -2.60 34.05
C GLN A 426 -43.28 -3.89 33.24
N GLN A 427 -43.44 -3.81 31.92
CA GLN A 427 -43.26 -4.92 30.98
C GLN A 427 -41.81 -5.39 30.95
N LEU A 428 -40.86 -4.45 30.83
CA LEU A 428 -39.43 -4.78 30.85
C LEU A 428 -39.03 -5.43 32.18
N TYR A 429 -39.53 -4.92 33.32
CA TYR A 429 -39.25 -5.49 34.63
C TYR A 429 -39.77 -6.94 34.78
N LYS A 430 -40.97 -7.22 34.27
CA LYS A 430 -41.53 -8.59 34.26
C LYS A 430 -40.67 -9.54 33.41
N TYR A 431 -40.11 -9.05 32.31
CA TYR A 431 -39.25 -9.83 31.44
C TYR A 431 -37.88 -10.14 32.08
N VAL A 432 -37.22 -9.11 32.63
CA VAL A 432 -35.93 -9.25 33.36
C VAL A 432 -36.02 -10.24 34.53
N LYS A 433 -37.20 -10.39 35.14
CA LYS A 433 -37.45 -11.41 36.19
C LYS A 433 -37.61 -12.84 35.69
N LYS A 434 -37.99 -13.02 34.42
CA LYS A 434 -38.33 -14.33 33.83
C LYS A 434 -37.23 -14.91 32.94
N ILE A 435 -36.29 -14.07 32.49
CA ILE A 435 -35.19 -14.53 31.63
C ILE A 435 -34.20 -15.37 32.43
N ALA A 436 -33.87 -16.56 31.92
CA ALA A 436 -32.91 -17.48 32.55
C ALA A 436 -31.46 -17.23 32.07
N ALA A 437 -31.29 -16.51 30.95
CA ALA A 437 -29.97 -16.17 30.42
C ALA A 437 -29.41 -14.94 31.15
N ASP A 438 -28.44 -15.16 32.03
CA ASP A 438 -27.81 -14.11 32.85
C ASP A 438 -27.16 -13.02 31.97
N PHE A 439 -26.55 -13.38 30.85
CA PHE A 439 -25.88 -12.44 29.97
C PHE A 439 -26.82 -11.42 29.28
N LEU A 440 -27.99 -11.86 28.81
CA LEU A 440 -28.99 -10.97 28.21
C LEU A 440 -29.56 -9.99 29.24
N LYS A 441 -29.70 -10.45 30.48
CA LYS A 441 -30.12 -9.63 31.61
C LYS A 441 -29.09 -8.55 31.93
N ASP A 442 -27.81 -8.92 31.93
CA ASP A 442 -26.70 -8.00 32.18
C ASP A 442 -26.62 -6.91 31.11
N ILE A 443 -26.84 -7.25 29.83
CA ILE A 443 -26.92 -6.27 28.74
C ILE A 443 -28.06 -5.27 28.96
N ILE A 444 -29.26 -5.75 29.30
CA ILE A 444 -30.42 -4.86 29.54
C ILE A 444 -30.14 -3.93 30.73
N LEU A 445 -29.60 -4.46 31.83
CA LEU A 445 -29.27 -3.68 33.02
C LEU A 445 -28.17 -2.66 32.74
N LEU A 446 -27.15 -3.03 31.96
CA LEU A 446 -26.07 -2.14 31.56
C LEU A 446 -26.57 -1.02 30.65
N LEU A 447 -27.41 -1.32 29.66
CA LEU A 447 -28.04 -0.32 28.81
C LEU A 447 -28.85 0.69 29.63
N LEU A 448 -29.66 0.21 30.58
CA LEU A 448 -30.43 1.06 31.48
C LEU A 448 -29.55 1.91 32.41
N ARG A 449 -28.42 1.35 32.86
CA ARG A 449 -27.45 2.05 33.72
C ARG A 449 -26.75 3.19 32.98
N GLU A 450 -26.25 2.93 31.77
CA GLU A 450 -25.45 3.90 31.00
C GLU A 450 -26.33 4.97 30.32
N TYR A 451 -27.48 4.58 29.76
CA TYR A 451 -28.28 5.47 28.91
C TYR A 451 -29.61 5.90 29.55
N GLY A 452 -30.00 5.29 30.67
CA GLY A 452 -31.12 5.73 31.51
C GLY A 452 -32.50 5.65 30.85
N SER A 453 -33.44 6.46 31.35
CA SER A 453 -34.83 6.45 30.89
C SER A 453 -35.04 6.97 29.46
N LYS A 454 -34.01 7.54 28.84
CA LYS A 454 -34.07 8.03 27.47
C LYS A 454 -34.27 6.89 26.45
N LEU A 455 -33.85 5.66 26.79
CA LEU A 455 -34.00 4.48 25.95
C LEU A 455 -35.46 4.14 25.62
N PHE A 456 -36.40 4.55 26.47
CA PHE A 456 -37.82 4.29 26.29
C PHE A 456 -38.49 5.27 25.32
N SER A 457 -37.96 6.49 25.22
CA SER A 457 -38.54 7.55 24.39
C SER A 457 -37.85 7.68 23.03
N ASN A 458 -36.53 7.51 22.98
CA ASN A 458 -35.71 7.80 21.81
C ASN A 458 -34.80 6.63 21.46
N LYS A 459 -34.41 6.57 20.19
CA LYS A 459 -33.30 5.71 19.75
C LYS A 459 -31.97 6.34 20.16
N ILE A 460 -31.17 5.59 20.90
CA ILE A 460 -29.92 6.07 21.47
C ILE A 460 -28.75 5.34 20.83
N LYS A 461 -27.74 6.14 20.49
CA LYS A 461 -26.46 5.69 19.99
C LYS A 461 -25.67 5.00 21.10
N ILE A 462 -25.20 3.78 20.86
CA ILE A 462 -24.45 2.96 21.82
C ILE A 462 -23.05 2.62 21.28
N ASP A 463 -22.09 2.48 22.20
CA ASP A 463 -20.72 2.04 21.90
C ASP A 463 -20.54 0.57 22.29
N ILE A 464 -20.39 -0.31 21.28
CA ILE A 464 -20.22 -1.76 21.50
C ILE A 464 -18.88 -2.06 22.17
N GLY A 465 -17.81 -1.32 21.89
CA GLY A 465 -16.51 -1.52 22.52
C GLY A 465 -16.55 -1.23 24.01
N HIS A 466 -17.27 -0.17 24.39
CA HIS A 466 -17.50 0.16 25.80
C HIS A 466 -18.32 -0.91 26.52
N LEU A 467 -19.44 -1.35 25.92
CA LEU A 467 -20.29 -2.40 26.49
C LEU A 467 -19.54 -3.74 26.61
N SER A 468 -18.78 -4.13 25.59
CA SER A 468 -17.92 -5.33 25.58
C SER A 468 -16.89 -5.31 26.71
N THR A 469 -16.29 -4.14 26.98
CA THR A 469 -15.30 -3.99 28.04
C THR A 469 -15.93 -4.18 29.43
N ILE A 470 -17.14 -3.65 29.66
CA ILE A 470 -17.82 -3.78 30.96
C ILE A 470 -18.38 -5.19 31.17
N LEU A 471 -18.86 -5.85 30.10
CA LEU A 471 -19.43 -7.19 30.16
C LEU A 471 -18.38 -8.31 30.09
N GLU A 472 -17.09 -7.98 29.97
CA GLU A 472 -15.99 -8.93 29.79
C GLU A 472 -16.26 -9.96 28.67
N ALA A 473 -16.86 -9.50 27.57
CA ALA A 473 -17.31 -10.35 26.46
C ALA A 473 -16.80 -9.83 25.12
N GLU A 474 -16.66 -10.71 24.12
CA GLU A 474 -16.27 -10.28 22.78
C GLU A 474 -17.34 -9.34 22.15
N PRO A 475 -16.93 -8.28 21.41
CA PRO A 475 -17.86 -7.37 20.75
C PRO A 475 -18.93 -8.06 19.90
N GLN A 476 -18.57 -9.17 19.26
CA GLN A 476 -19.45 -9.95 18.42
C GLN A 476 -20.57 -10.64 19.24
N SER A 477 -20.24 -11.18 20.41
CA SER A 477 -21.22 -11.80 21.33
C SER A 477 -22.21 -10.79 21.88
N VAL A 478 -21.77 -9.54 22.14
CA VAL A 478 -22.66 -8.44 22.54
C VAL A 478 -23.61 -8.07 21.40
N ILE A 479 -23.11 -7.99 20.15
CA ILE A 479 -23.94 -7.71 18.97
C ILE A 479 -24.98 -8.81 18.75
N GLU A 480 -24.59 -10.08 18.87
CA GLU A 480 -25.50 -11.24 18.74
C GLU A 480 -26.59 -11.23 19.80
N SER A 481 -26.24 -10.92 21.04
CA SER A 481 -27.18 -10.78 22.16
C SER A 481 -28.15 -9.61 21.97
N LEU A 482 -27.68 -8.47 21.44
CA LEU A 482 -28.55 -7.34 21.09
C LEU A 482 -29.52 -7.70 19.94
N LEU A 483 -29.05 -8.47 18.96
CA LEU A 483 -29.93 -9.00 17.90
C LEU A 483 -30.96 -9.97 18.48
N GLU A 484 -30.59 -10.83 19.41
CA GLU A 484 -31.51 -11.75 20.09
C GLU A 484 -32.59 -10.98 20.87
N LEU A 485 -32.21 -10.00 21.69
CA LEU A 485 -33.14 -9.13 22.39
C LEU A 485 -34.06 -8.36 21.43
N SER A 486 -33.53 -7.98 20.27
CA SER A 486 -34.32 -7.30 19.24
C SER A 486 -35.30 -8.24 18.54
N ASN A 487 -34.90 -9.48 18.27
CA ASN A 487 -35.76 -10.50 17.66
C ASN A 487 -36.91 -10.90 18.59
N ILE A 488 -36.68 -10.88 19.90
CA ILE A 488 -37.70 -11.14 20.92
C ILE A 488 -38.58 -9.89 21.17
N GLY A 489 -38.23 -8.75 20.59
CA GLY A 489 -39.00 -7.50 20.68
C GLY A 489 -38.82 -6.73 22.00
N ILE A 490 -37.77 -7.04 22.76
CA ILE A 490 -37.44 -6.35 24.02
C ILE A 490 -36.76 -5.02 23.76
N ILE A 491 -35.95 -4.98 22.70
CA ILE A 491 -35.31 -3.77 22.19
C ILE A 491 -35.59 -3.63 20.70
N GLU A 492 -35.40 -2.43 20.17
CA GLU A 492 -35.18 -2.16 18.76
C GLU A 492 -33.70 -1.87 18.58
N TYR A 493 -33.00 -2.67 17.79
CA TYR A 493 -31.56 -2.53 17.58
C TYR A 493 -31.23 -2.30 16.10
N ASP A 494 -30.57 -1.19 15.80
CA ASP A 494 -29.97 -0.94 14.48
C ASP A 494 -28.47 -1.21 14.53
N LYS A 495 -28.03 -2.11 13.66
CA LYS A 495 -26.61 -2.32 13.36
C LYS A 495 -26.15 -1.37 12.26
N PRO A 496 -24.89 -0.92 12.28
CA PRO A 496 -24.33 -0.17 11.18
C PRO A 496 -24.29 -1.04 9.91
N LEU A 497 -24.54 -0.41 8.77
CA LEU A 497 -24.34 -1.04 7.47
C LEU A 497 -22.84 -1.25 7.25
N LEU A 498 -22.42 -2.50 7.08
CA LEU A 498 -21.03 -2.87 6.78
C LEU A 498 -20.66 -2.59 5.31
N THR A 499 -21.66 -2.35 4.47
CA THR A 499 -21.52 -2.00 3.07
C THR A 499 -21.54 -0.48 2.91
N PRO A 500 -20.70 0.11 2.04
CA PRO A 500 -20.81 1.52 1.69
C PRO A 500 -22.26 1.87 1.36
N SER A 501 -22.78 2.97 1.90
CA SER A 501 -24.14 3.42 1.64
C SER A 501 -24.16 4.85 1.13
N VAL A 502 -25.24 5.19 0.44
CA VAL A 502 -25.53 6.55 -0.02
C VAL A 502 -26.92 6.96 0.44
N VAL A 503 -27.13 8.24 0.68
CA VAL A 503 -28.43 8.83 1.02
C VAL A 503 -28.84 9.80 -0.08
N MET A 504 -30.13 9.84 -0.43
CA MET A 504 -30.64 10.82 -1.38
C MET A 504 -30.60 12.21 -0.76
N ALA A 505 -29.93 13.15 -1.41
CA ALA A 505 -29.83 14.52 -0.92
C ALA A 505 -31.05 15.38 -1.32
N GLN A 506 -31.83 14.92 -2.30
CA GLN A 506 -33.02 15.59 -2.81
C GLN A 506 -34.06 14.60 -3.34
N THR A 507 -35.24 15.10 -3.70
CA THR A 507 -36.33 14.30 -4.28
C THR A 507 -35.93 13.65 -5.59
N ARG A 508 -36.42 12.43 -5.87
CA ARG A 508 -36.21 11.75 -7.15
C ARG A 508 -36.87 12.53 -8.28
N PHE A 509 -36.13 12.88 -9.32
CA PHE A 509 -36.64 13.37 -10.60
C PHE A 509 -36.16 12.44 -11.73
N ALA A 510 -36.65 12.65 -12.96
CA ALA A 510 -36.27 11.84 -14.10
C ALA A 510 -34.76 11.99 -14.41
N SER A 511 -34.05 10.87 -14.61
CA SER A 511 -32.62 10.82 -14.93
C SER A 511 -32.22 11.75 -16.08
N LYS A 512 -33.03 11.82 -17.13
CA LYS A 512 -32.81 12.71 -18.28
C LYS A 512 -32.82 14.19 -17.92
N ASN A 513 -33.50 14.57 -16.84
CA ASN A 513 -33.61 15.96 -16.38
C ASN A 513 -32.51 16.32 -15.36
N MET A 514 -31.52 15.44 -15.14
CA MET A 514 -30.36 15.74 -14.30
C MET A 514 -29.57 16.92 -14.86
N MET A 515 -29.30 17.89 -14.00
CA MET A 515 -28.42 19.04 -14.25
C MET A 515 -26.99 18.64 -13.90
N LEU A 516 -26.31 18.02 -14.86
CA LEU A 516 -24.93 17.57 -14.73
C LEU A 516 -23.99 18.52 -15.48
N LYS A 517 -22.86 18.89 -14.86
CA LYS A 517 -21.81 19.70 -15.50
C LYS A 517 -20.93 18.86 -16.45
N MET A 518 -21.54 18.27 -17.48
CA MET A 518 -20.85 17.37 -18.40
C MET A 518 -19.73 18.05 -19.21
N GLU A 519 -19.88 19.35 -19.51
CA GLU A 519 -18.85 20.13 -20.20
C GLU A 519 -17.57 20.21 -19.36
N SER A 520 -17.70 20.59 -18.08
CA SER A 520 -16.56 20.63 -17.14
C SER A 520 -15.91 19.25 -16.96
N LEU A 521 -16.71 18.17 -16.91
CA LEU A 521 -16.17 16.81 -16.81
C LEU A 521 -15.35 16.44 -18.07
N LYS A 522 -15.83 16.83 -19.25
CA LYS A 522 -15.14 16.61 -20.53
C LYS A 522 -13.87 17.44 -20.66
N GLU A 523 -13.88 18.69 -20.20
CA GLU A 523 -12.67 19.53 -20.15
C GLU A 523 -11.60 18.90 -19.25
N LYS A 524 -11.98 18.39 -18.08
CA LYS A 524 -11.07 17.65 -17.17
C LYS A 524 -10.52 16.38 -17.82
N GLU A 525 -11.35 15.65 -18.56
CA GLU A 525 -10.90 14.47 -19.32
C GLU A 525 -9.85 14.85 -20.36
N LEU A 526 -10.14 15.84 -21.20
CA LEU A 526 -9.23 16.32 -22.26
C LEU A 526 -7.90 16.80 -21.68
N HIS A 527 -7.94 17.56 -20.58
CA HIS A 527 -6.74 18.01 -19.90
C HIS A 527 -5.92 16.84 -19.32
N THR A 528 -6.57 15.83 -18.74
CA THR A 528 -5.88 14.63 -18.23
C THR A 528 -5.23 13.84 -19.36
N ARG A 529 -5.89 13.72 -20.52
CA ARG A 529 -5.31 13.10 -21.72
C ARG A 529 -4.11 13.89 -22.25
N ALA A 530 -4.19 15.22 -22.28
CA ALA A 530 -3.08 16.07 -22.70
C ALA A 530 -1.83 15.86 -21.81
N LYS A 531 -2.00 15.69 -20.49
CA LYS A 531 -0.90 15.34 -19.58
C LYS A 531 -0.29 13.97 -19.87
N LEU A 532 -1.13 12.98 -20.19
CA LEU A 532 -0.67 11.66 -20.59
C LEU A 532 0.14 11.75 -21.90
N ASP A 533 -0.32 12.51 -22.89
CA ASP A 533 0.40 12.72 -24.15
C ASP A 533 1.75 13.43 -23.91
N GLN A 534 1.82 14.40 -22.99
CA GLN A 534 3.08 15.02 -22.57
C GLN A 534 4.03 14.01 -21.90
N MET A 535 3.51 13.08 -21.09
CA MET A 535 4.32 12.02 -20.48
C MET A 535 4.85 11.01 -21.51
N VAL A 536 4.03 10.67 -22.52
CA VAL A 536 4.46 9.85 -23.66
C VAL A 536 5.53 10.60 -24.48
N GLY A 537 5.36 11.91 -24.68
CA GLY A 537 6.37 12.79 -25.29
C GLY A 537 7.68 12.78 -24.50
N TYR A 538 7.62 12.91 -23.18
CA TYR A 538 8.80 12.84 -22.30
C TYR A 538 9.65 11.57 -22.52
N VAL A 539 9.01 10.43 -22.80
CA VAL A 539 9.70 9.16 -23.05
C VAL A 539 10.25 9.09 -24.48
N ASN A 540 9.52 9.62 -25.46
CA ASN A 540 9.82 9.44 -26.89
C ASN A 540 10.72 10.52 -27.49
N ASP A 541 10.69 11.73 -26.94
CA ASP A 541 11.41 12.87 -27.48
C ASP A 541 12.93 12.73 -27.29
N ASN A 542 13.69 13.23 -28.26
CA ASN A 542 15.16 13.32 -28.21
C ASN A 542 15.63 14.65 -27.60
N LYS A 543 14.95 15.10 -26.53
CA LYS A 543 15.31 16.29 -25.77
C LYS A 543 15.94 15.91 -24.44
N CYS A 544 16.68 16.81 -23.82
CA CYS A 544 17.25 16.53 -22.50
C CYS A 544 16.10 16.24 -21.52
N ARG A 545 16.17 15.11 -20.79
CA ARG A 545 15.08 14.71 -19.88
C ARG A 545 14.79 15.75 -18.80
N MET A 546 15.83 16.37 -18.25
CA MET A 546 15.66 17.40 -17.23
C MET A 546 15.10 18.70 -17.83
N GLU A 547 15.55 19.09 -19.02
CA GLU A 547 14.98 20.23 -19.77
C GLU A 547 13.47 20.06 -19.99
N SER A 548 13.02 18.86 -20.38
CA SER A 548 11.59 18.57 -20.52
C SER A 548 10.80 18.77 -19.22
N ILE A 549 11.38 18.41 -18.06
CA ILE A 549 10.75 18.59 -16.75
C ILE A 549 10.70 20.07 -16.37
N LEU A 550 11.79 20.82 -16.56
CA LEU A 550 11.87 22.24 -16.23
C LEU A 550 10.86 23.06 -17.05
N ASN A 551 10.83 22.84 -18.37
CA ASN A 551 9.87 23.47 -19.26
C ASN A 551 8.42 23.10 -18.91
N TYR A 552 8.17 21.85 -18.51
CA TYR A 552 6.83 21.40 -18.08
C TYR A 552 6.29 22.20 -16.90
N PHE A 553 7.14 22.53 -15.93
CA PHE A 553 6.78 23.35 -14.76
C PHE A 553 6.91 24.86 -15.00
N GLY A 554 7.27 25.28 -16.22
CA GLY A 554 7.41 26.69 -16.58
C GLY A 554 8.71 27.35 -16.08
N GLU A 555 9.74 26.57 -15.74
CA GLU A 555 11.09 27.06 -15.53
C GLU A 555 11.80 27.10 -16.89
N ALA A 556 11.84 28.28 -17.52
CA ALA A 556 12.35 28.44 -18.88
C ALA A 556 13.86 28.18 -18.93
N THR A 557 14.27 27.23 -19.76
CA THR A 557 15.68 26.88 -19.95
C THR A 557 16.03 26.87 -21.42
N GLU A 558 16.37 28.04 -21.98
CA GLU A 558 16.89 28.13 -23.34
C GLU A 558 18.24 27.38 -23.44
N ASP A 559 18.34 26.43 -24.38
CA ASP A 559 19.54 25.63 -24.68
C ASP A 559 20.13 24.78 -23.53
N TYR A 560 19.34 24.48 -22.50
CA TYR A 560 19.83 23.71 -21.35
C TYR A 560 20.05 22.23 -21.65
N LYS A 561 21.20 21.70 -21.21
CA LYS A 561 21.53 20.27 -21.23
C LYS A 561 22.10 19.84 -19.89
N CYS A 562 21.48 18.85 -19.26
CA CYS A 562 21.91 18.37 -17.95
C CYS A 562 23.20 17.54 -17.95
N GLY A 563 23.70 17.10 -19.11
CA GLY A 563 24.95 16.34 -19.24
C GLY A 563 24.96 14.91 -18.64
N LYS A 564 23.86 14.45 -18.03
CA LYS A 564 23.81 13.22 -17.22
C LYS A 564 22.61 12.31 -17.45
N CYS A 565 21.63 12.75 -18.25
CA CYS A 565 20.51 11.89 -18.67
C CYS A 565 20.89 11.02 -19.86
N ASP A 566 20.12 9.96 -20.09
CA ASP A 566 20.26 9.06 -21.23
C ASP A 566 20.44 9.78 -22.59
N ILE A 567 19.66 10.85 -22.85
CA ILE A 567 19.77 11.63 -24.10
C ILE A 567 21.06 12.46 -24.17
N CYS A 568 21.45 13.14 -23.08
CA CYS A 568 22.67 13.94 -23.07
C CYS A 568 23.95 13.09 -23.13
N LEU A 569 23.91 11.88 -22.60
CA LEU A 569 25.03 10.93 -22.60
C LEU A 569 25.16 10.16 -23.93
N GLY A 570 24.14 10.20 -24.78
CA GLY A 570 24.12 9.51 -26.08
C GLY A 570 24.12 7.97 -25.97
N SER A 571 24.15 7.29 -27.13
CA SER A 571 24.24 5.82 -27.24
C SER A 571 25.49 5.21 -26.58
N SER A 572 26.48 6.03 -26.25
CA SER A 572 27.64 5.67 -25.43
C SER A 572 27.28 5.38 -23.98
N GLY A 573 26.14 5.83 -23.45
CA GLY A 573 25.72 5.59 -22.06
C GLY A 573 24.75 4.42 -21.85
N LEU A 574 23.99 4.03 -22.88
CA LEU A 574 22.90 3.04 -22.77
C LEU A 574 23.27 1.63 -23.27
N ASN A 575 24.22 1.50 -24.18
CA ASN A 575 24.69 0.18 -24.67
C ASN A 575 25.79 -0.44 -23.81
N ILE A 576 26.35 0.30 -22.85
CA ILE A 576 27.35 -0.23 -21.91
C ILE A 576 26.80 -1.45 -21.16
N GLY A 577 25.52 -1.48 -20.78
CA GLY A 577 24.96 -2.61 -20.01
C GLY A 577 24.84 -3.93 -20.77
N ALA A 578 24.32 -3.89 -22.00
CA ALA A 578 24.18 -5.08 -22.84
C ALA A 578 25.55 -5.55 -23.36
N GLU A 579 26.40 -4.61 -23.76
CA GLU A 579 27.73 -4.91 -24.30
C GLU A 579 28.69 -5.40 -23.20
N ASP A 580 28.64 -4.83 -21.99
CA ASP A 580 29.43 -5.32 -20.85
C ASP A 580 28.95 -6.68 -20.35
N PHE A 581 27.63 -6.91 -20.26
CA PHE A 581 27.07 -8.22 -19.90
C PHE A 581 27.44 -9.29 -20.94
N LEU A 582 27.25 -8.99 -22.24
CA LEU A 582 27.69 -9.88 -23.30
C LEU A 582 29.20 -10.10 -23.24
N SER A 583 29.98 -9.05 -22.98
CA SER A 583 31.44 -9.14 -22.83
C SER A 583 31.85 -10.06 -21.68
N GLU A 584 31.22 -9.94 -20.52
CA GLU A 584 31.46 -10.78 -19.35
C GLU A 584 31.15 -12.25 -19.62
N ILE A 585 29.97 -12.54 -20.20
CA ILE A 585 29.55 -13.91 -20.53
C ILE A 585 30.41 -14.51 -21.65
N ILE A 586 30.81 -13.71 -22.65
CA ILE A 586 31.75 -14.12 -23.71
C ILE A 586 33.12 -14.47 -23.09
N LEU A 587 33.65 -13.63 -22.21
CA LEU A 587 34.94 -13.87 -21.55
C LEU A 587 34.88 -15.10 -20.63
N THR A 588 33.78 -15.29 -19.89
CA THR A 588 33.54 -16.50 -19.08
C THR A 588 33.55 -17.75 -19.94
N SER A 589 32.86 -17.72 -21.08
CA SER A 589 32.83 -18.83 -22.04
C SER A 589 34.22 -19.15 -22.61
N LEU A 590 35.02 -18.13 -22.93
CA LEU A 590 36.38 -18.29 -23.45
C LEU A 590 37.35 -18.77 -22.38
N HIS A 591 37.15 -18.38 -21.13
CA HIS A 591 37.92 -18.82 -19.97
C HIS A 591 37.67 -20.30 -19.67
N GLU A 592 36.40 -20.72 -19.59
CA GLU A 592 36.00 -22.12 -19.42
C GLU A 592 36.51 -23.04 -20.55
N ALA A 593 36.54 -22.53 -21.78
CA ALA A 593 37.04 -23.26 -22.93
C ALA A 593 38.57 -23.42 -22.96
N ARG A 594 39.31 -22.77 -22.05
CA ARG A 594 40.78 -22.64 -22.10
C ARG A 594 41.26 -22.13 -23.47
N GLY A 595 40.53 -21.16 -24.04
CA GLY A 595 40.96 -20.31 -25.16
C GLY A 595 40.84 -20.87 -26.58
N LYS A 596 39.87 -21.74 -26.90
CA LYS A 596 39.71 -22.27 -28.28
C LYS A 596 38.25 -22.39 -28.71
N LEU A 597 37.55 -21.28 -28.87
CA LEU A 597 36.19 -21.26 -29.45
C LEU A 597 36.16 -20.45 -30.75
N LYS A 598 35.47 -20.97 -31.77
CA LYS A 598 35.11 -20.16 -32.95
C LYS A 598 33.99 -19.20 -32.58
N ILE A 599 33.89 -18.06 -33.28
CA ILE A 599 32.81 -17.08 -33.11
C ILE A 599 31.42 -17.75 -33.14
N ASN A 600 31.19 -18.64 -34.12
CA ASN A 600 29.94 -19.38 -34.23
C ASN A 600 29.69 -20.34 -33.04
N HIS A 601 30.74 -20.86 -32.40
CA HIS A 601 30.56 -21.67 -31.19
C HIS A 601 30.14 -20.79 -30.01
N VAL A 602 30.75 -19.62 -29.84
CA VAL A 602 30.35 -18.64 -28.82
C VAL A 602 28.88 -18.26 -29.01
N ILE A 603 28.48 -17.85 -30.22
CA ILE A 603 27.08 -17.52 -30.54
C ILE A 603 26.13 -18.70 -30.23
N ASN A 604 26.50 -19.93 -30.63
CA ASN A 604 25.64 -21.10 -30.39
C ASN A 604 25.57 -21.54 -28.93
N ILE A 605 26.61 -21.28 -28.13
CA ILE A 605 26.62 -21.51 -26.68
C ILE A 605 25.70 -20.48 -26.03
N LEU A 606 25.94 -19.19 -26.27
CA LEU A 606 25.21 -18.08 -25.66
C LEU A 606 23.70 -18.13 -25.98
N LEU A 607 23.33 -18.50 -27.22
CA LEU A 607 21.92 -18.64 -27.64
C LEU A 607 21.29 -20.00 -27.30
N GLY A 608 22.03 -20.93 -26.68
CA GLY A 608 21.51 -22.26 -26.33
C GLY A 608 21.16 -23.14 -27.55
N SER A 609 21.67 -22.82 -28.73
CA SER A 609 21.29 -23.47 -30.00
C SER A 609 22.23 -24.60 -30.43
N SER A 610 23.28 -24.89 -29.65
CA SER A 610 24.25 -25.93 -29.98
C SER A 610 23.71 -27.36 -29.82
N LYS A 611 23.92 -28.18 -30.85
CA LYS A 611 23.64 -29.63 -30.84
C LYS A 611 24.76 -30.47 -30.23
N SER A 612 25.92 -29.88 -29.95
CA SER A 612 27.08 -30.60 -29.41
C SER A 612 26.94 -30.82 -27.89
N PRO A 613 27.01 -32.07 -27.39
CA PRO A 613 26.95 -32.37 -25.95
C PRO A 613 28.07 -31.71 -25.13
N LYS A 614 29.22 -31.42 -25.76
CA LYS A 614 30.35 -30.73 -25.11
C LYS A 614 30.09 -29.24 -24.89
N LEU A 615 29.40 -28.60 -25.84
CA LEU A 615 29.11 -27.16 -25.79
C LEU A 615 27.92 -26.82 -24.89
N ARG A 616 27.07 -27.80 -24.57
CA ARG A 616 25.95 -27.67 -23.61
C ARG A 616 26.38 -27.64 -22.14
N LYS A 617 27.64 -27.97 -21.85
CA LYS A 617 28.18 -28.05 -20.48
C LYS A 617 28.78 -26.73 -19.98
N PHE A 618 28.83 -25.70 -20.83
CA PHE A 618 29.30 -24.37 -20.46
C PHE A 618 28.30 -23.68 -19.54
N SER A 619 28.78 -22.94 -18.54
CA SER A 619 27.90 -22.21 -17.61
C SER A 619 27.09 -21.12 -18.34
N SER A 620 27.64 -20.60 -19.43
CA SER A 620 27.04 -19.59 -20.30
C SER A 620 26.03 -20.13 -21.31
N PHE A 621 25.74 -21.45 -21.31
CA PHE A 621 24.87 -22.05 -22.30
C PHE A 621 23.42 -21.58 -22.16
N GLY A 622 22.91 -20.88 -23.17
CA GLY A 622 21.55 -20.33 -23.17
C GLY A 622 21.34 -19.10 -22.29
N VAL A 623 22.41 -18.51 -21.75
CA VAL A 623 22.31 -17.32 -20.88
C VAL A 623 21.86 -16.08 -21.68
N CYS A 624 22.14 -16.04 -22.98
CA CYS A 624 21.85 -14.89 -23.85
C CYS A 624 20.75 -15.20 -24.89
N ILE A 625 19.82 -16.12 -24.61
CA ILE A 625 18.72 -16.51 -25.55
C ILE A 625 17.93 -15.31 -26.08
N HIS A 626 17.87 -14.21 -25.31
CA HIS A 626 17.11 -13.01 -25.64
C HIS A 626 17.85 -12.01 -26.55
N PHE A 627 19.13 -12.24 -26.85
CA PHE A 627 19.91 -11.42 -27.76
C PHE A 627 19.84 -11.94 -29.19
N SER A 628 19.93 -11.04 -30.17
CA SER A 628 20.10 -11.39 -31.57
C SER A 628 21.51 -11.90 -31.86
N LYS A 629 21.66 -12.68 -32.93
CA LYS A 629 22.98 -13.13 -33.40
C LYS A 629 23.88 -11.95 -33.74
N ASP A 630 23.32 -10.86 -34.27
CA ASP A 630 24.05 -9.68 -34.68
C ASP A 630 24.55 -8.86 -33.47
N GLU A 631 23.78 -8.78 -32.39
CA GLU A 631 24.22 -8.14 -31.13
C GLU A 631 25.38 -8.91 -30.47
N ILE A 632 25.30 -10.25 -30.42
CA ILE A 632 26.39 -11.07 -29.88
C ILE A 632 27.65 -10.94 -30.76
N LYS A 633 27.48 -10.90 -32.08
CA LYS A 633 28.59 -10.71 -33.01
C LYS A 633 29.24 -9.34 -32.86
N SER A 634 28.44 -8.28 -32.72
CA SER A 634 28.91 -6.92 -32.47
C SER A 634 29.69 -6.82 -31.15
N ALA A 635 29.23 -7.50 -30.09
CA ALA A 635 29.96 -7.57 -28.82
C ALA A 635 31.32 -8.29 -28.95
N VAL A 636 31.39 -9.38 -29.72
CA VAL A 636 32.65 -10.08 -30.02
C VAL A 636 33.61 -9.18 -30.82
N GLU A 637 33.11 -8.45 -31.81
CA GLU A 637 33.90 -7.51 -32.62
C GLU A 637 34.45 -6.36 -31.75
N SER A 638 33.63 -5.79 -30.87
CA SER A 638 34.07 -4.78 -29.89
C SER A 638 35.19 -5.29 -28.96
N LEU A 639 35.11 -6.53 -28.48
CA LEU A 639 36.15 -7.15 -27.66
C LEU A 639 37.48 -7.37 -28.41
N LEU A 640 37.41 -7.63 -29.73
CA LEU A 640 38.58 -7.73 -30.60
C LEU A 640 39.21 -6.36 -30.81
N ASP A 641 38.40 -5.33 -31.07
CA ASP A 641 38.85 -3.94 -31.25
C ASP A 641 39.53 -3.39 -29.99
N LYS A 642 38.97 -3.69 -28.81
CA LYS A 642 39.53 -3.35 -27.49
C LYS A 642 40.77 -4.17 -27.11
N LYS A 643 41.18 -5.15 -27.94
CA LYS A 643 42.30 -6.09 -27.70
C LYS A 643 42.17 -6.89 -26.40
N ILE A 644 40.94 -7.12 -25.93
CA ILE A 644 40.61 -7.95 -24.75
C ILE A 644 40.56 -9.42 -25.17
N VAL A 645 40.10 -9.68 -26.39
CA VAL A 645 40.12 -10.99 -27.05
C VAL A 645 40.99 -10.87 -28.30
N CYS A 646 41.67 -11.94 -28.69
CA CYS A 646 42.35 -12.04 -29.98
C CYS A 646 41.79 -13.20 -30.79
N ASN A 647 41.86 -13.07 -32.12
CA ASN A 647 41.45 -14.09 -33.07
C ASN A 647 42.67 -14.62 -33.81
N TYR A 648 42.99 -15.90 -33.61
CA TYR A 648 44.07 -16.60 -34.31
C TYR A 648 43.52 -17.85 -34.98
N ASN A 649 43.65 -17.97 -36.31
CA ASN A 649 43.12 -19.08 -37.11
C ASN A 649 41.62 -19.37 -36.83
N GLN A 650 40.78 -18.34 -36.77
CA GLN A 650 39.34 -18.39 -36.46
C GLN A 650 38.99 -18.84 -35.02
N ASN A 651 39.96 -18.95 -34.12
CA ASN A 651 39.72 -19.23 -32.71
C ASN A 651 39.91 -17.97 -31.88
N LEU A 652 38.92 -17.68 -31.04
CA LEU A 652 38.95 -16.63 -30.04
C LEU A 652 39.68 -17.14 -28.79
N SER A 653 40.61 -16.32 -28.30
CA SER A 653 41.31 -16.53 -27.03
C SER A 653 41.46 -15.20 -26.27
N ILE A 654 41.46 -15.27 -24.93
CA ILE A 654 41.62 -14.09 -24.06
C ILE A 654 43.09 -13.66 -24.09
N THR A 655 43.36 -12.35 -24.25
CA THR A 655 44.71 -11.77 -24.19
C THR A 655 45.18 -11.56 -22.75
N GLU A 656 46.45 -11.23 -22.52
CA GLU A 656 46.94 -10.88 -21.17
C GLU A 656 46.22 -9.64 -20.59
N SER A 657 45.90 -8.65 -21.43
CA SER A 657 45.04 -7.51 -21.05
C SER A 657 43.61 -7.95 -20.74
N GLY A 658 43.08 -8.94 -21.46
CA GLY A 658 41.76 -9.52 -21.21
C GLY A 658 41.67 -10.33 -19.92
N LYS A 659 42.76 -10.99 -19.49
CA LYS A 659 42.82 -11.66 -18.18
C LYS A 659 42.75 -10.67 -17.02
N TYR A 660 43.47 -9.55 -17.12
CA TYR A 660 43.40 -8.46 -16.14
C TYR A 660 42.01 -7.78 -16.12
N TYR A 661 41.41 -7.61 -17.30
CA TYR A 661 40.04 -7.11 -17.44
C TYR A 661 39.04 -8.06 -16.77
N PHE A 662 39.17 -9.38 -16.97
CA PHE A 662 38.31 -10.42 -16.40
C PHE A 662 38.42 -10.51 -14.87
N THR A 663 39.62 -10.42 -14.29
CA THR A 663 39.82 -10.44 -12.82
C THR A 663 39.10 -9.29 -12.09
N LYS A 664 38.92 -8.13 -12.76
CA LYS A 664 38.18 -6.99 -12.21
C LYS A 664 36.66 -7.24 -12.06
N PHE A 665 36.10 -8.19 -12.80
CA PHE A 665 34.69 -8.57 -12.71
C PHE A 665 34.46 -9.67 -11.67
N THR A 666 35.42 -10.56 -11.46
CA THR A 666 35.30 -11.69 -10.55
C THR A 666 35.62 -11.37 -9.08
N ASP A 667 36.33 -10.28 -8.78
CA ASP A 667 36.71 -9.87 -7.41
C ASP A 667 35.61 -9.11 -6.64
N LYS A 668 34.37 -9.09 -7.12
CA LYS A 668 33.23 -8.70 -6.28
C LYS A 668 32.68 -9.93 -5.57
N ASP A 669 33.32 -10.29 -4.47
CA ASP A 669 32.68 -11.09 -3.42
C ASP A 669 31.45 -10.32 -2.92
N ILE A 670 30.31 -10.58 -3.54
CA ILE A 670 29.01 -10.23 -3.00
C ILE A 670 28.71 -11.30 -1.97
N GLU A 671 29.03 -11.02 -0.70
CA GLU A 671 28.37 -11.70 0.40
C GLU A 671 26.87 -11.38 0.33
N ILE A 672 26.12 -12.27 -0.31
CA ILE A 672 24.66 -12.28 -0.24
C ILE A 672 24.32 -12.82 1.15
N PRO A 673 23.68 -12.04 2.04
CA PRO A 673 23.26 -12.56 3.32
C PRO A 673 22.21 -13.66 3.09
N HIS A 674 22.50 -14.88 3.54
CA HIS A 674 21.58 -16.03 3.57
C HIS A 674 20.42 -15.83 4.58
N THR A 675 19.82 -14.64 4.68
CA THR A 675 18.86 -14.29 5.74
C THR A 675 17.39 -14.28 5.29
N THR A 676 17.04 -14.40 4.01
CA THR A 676 15.63 -14.28 3.54
C THR A 676 14.71 -15.34 4.14
N GLN A 677 15.14 -16.60 4.19
CA GLN A 677 14.35 -17.69 4.80
C GLN A 677 14.34 -17.63 6.33
N ASN A 678 15.30 -16.94 6.94
CA ASN A 678 15.37 -16.77 8.39
C ASN A 678 14.47 -15.61 8.83
N TYR A 679 14.44 -14.51 8.05
CA TYR A 679 13.64 -13.32 8.35
C TYR A 679 12.14 -13.56 8.28
N GLU A 680 11.62 -14.24 7.26
CA GLU A 680 10.18 -14.57 7.20
C GLU A 680 9.75 -15.42 8.39
N LYS A 681 10.62 -16.34 8.83
CA LYS A 681 10.37 -17.22 9.98
C LYS A 681 10.57 -16.51 11.32
N GLU A 682 11.52 -15.59 11.40
CA GLU A 682 11.70 -14.68 12.54
C GLU A 682 10.48 -13.76 12.69
N LEU A 683 9.90 -13.30 11.58
CA LEU A 683 8.68 -12.49 11.56
C LEU A 683 7.44 -13.31 11.94
N GLU A 684 7.32 -14.54 11.45
CA GLU A 684 6.25 -15.48 11.82
C GLU A 684 6.29 -15.78 13.33
N LEU A 685 7.46 -16.15 13.85
CA LEU A 685 7.66 -16.41 15.28
C LEU A 685 7.46 -15.15 16.14
N PHE A 686 7.96 -13.99 15.68
CA PHE A 686 7.74 -12.71 16.36
C PHE A 686 6.25 -12.38 16.49
N ASN A 687 5.45 -12.64 15.45
CA ASN A 687 4.00 -12.40 15.51
C ASN A 687 3.30 -13.32 16.51
N LEU A 688 3.70 -14.60 16.59
CA LEU A 688 3.18 -15.54 17.59
C LEU A 688 3.54 -15.09 19.02
N LEU A 689 4.79 -14.70 19.25
CA LEU A 689 5.24 -14.18 20.55
C LEU A 689 4.56 -12.85 20.92
N ARG A 690 4.28 -11.99 19.92
CA ARG A 690 3.55 -10.74 20.10
C ARG A 690 2.10 -10.97 20.49
N GLN A 691 1.46 -11.98 19.90
CA GLN A 691 0.11 -12.38 20.25
C GLN A 691 0.07 -12.90 21.69
N ALA A 692 0.99 -13.79 22.07
CA ALA A 692 1.12 -14.24 23.45
C ALA A 692 1.32 -13.07 24.44
N ARG A 693 2.11 -12.06 24.07
CA ARG A 693 2.30 -10.86 24.91
C ARG A 693 1.03 -10.03 25.03
N LYS A 694 0.24 -9.92 23.95
CA LYS A 694 -1.06 -9.23 23.99
C LYS A 694 -2.02 -9.98 24.91
N ASP A 695 -2.02 -11.30 24.87
CA ASP A 695 -2.87 -12.14 25.70
C ASP A 695 -2.43 -12.08 27.18
N ALA A 696 -1.11 -12.06 27.44
CA ALA A 696 -0.57 -11.79 28.76
C ALA A 696 -0.89 -10.36 29.27
N ALA A 697 -0.83 -9.36 28.40
CA ALA A 697 -1.17 -7.97 28.76
C ALA A 697 -2.65 -7.84 29.18
N LEU A 698 -3.54 -8.56 28.48
CA LEU A 698 -4.95 -8.69 28.85
C LEU A 698 -5.11 -9.43 30.18
N LYS A 699 -4.46 -10.59 30.34
CA LYS A 699 -4.49 -11.43 31.55
C LYS A 699 -4.00 -10.71 32.81
N PHE A 700 -2.99 -9.83 32.69
CA PHE A 700 -2.43 -9.08 33.81
C PHE A 700 -2.90 -7.62 33.88
N SER A 701 -3.88 -7.22 33.06
CA SER A 701 -4.46 -5.87 32.99
C SER A 701 -3.42 -4.75 32.93
N GLN A 702 -2.40 -4.92 32.08
CA GLN A 702 -1.30 -3.98 31.90
C GLN A 702 -1.14 -3.62 30.44
N SER A 703 -0.53 -2.46 30.15
CA SER A 703 -0.21 -2.12 28.77
C SER A 703 0.80 -3.10 28.19
N VAL A 704 0.69 -3.37 26.89
CA VAL A 704 1.49 -4.38 26.18
C VAL A 704 3.00 -4.17 26.37
N ASN A 705 3.45 -2.91 26.46
CA ASN A 705 4.85 -2.54 26.66
C ASN A 705 5.37 -2.79 28.09
N LEU A 706 4.48 -2.92 29.09
CA LEU A 706 4.83 -3.25 30.48
C LEU A 706 5.01 -4.77 30.72
N ILE A 707 4.61 -5.61 29.75
CA ILE A 707 4.92 -7.04 29.76
C ILE A 707 6.33 -7.26 29.20
N CYS A 708 6.60 -6.88 27.95
CA CYS A 708 7.95 -6.71 27.38
C CYS A 708 7.91 -5.78 26.16
N SER A 709 9.05 -5.17 25.82
CA SER A 709 9.17 -4.34 24.61
C SER A 709 9.17 -5.19 23.33
N ASP A 710 8.82 -4.57 22.20
CA ASP A 710 8.94 -5.20 20.88
C ASP A 710 10.39 -5.60 20.57
N GLU A 711 11.37 -4.85 21.10
CA GLU A 711 12.80 -5.14 20.93
C GLU A 711 13.18 -6.47 21.59
N ILE A 712 12.72 -6.72 22.82
CA ILE A 712 12.96 -7.98 23.53
C ILE A 712 12.31 -9.16 22.80
N LEU A 713 11.06 -9.02 22.33
CA LEU A 713 10.38 -10.09 21.58
C LEU A 713 11.06 -10.40 20.25
N ARG A 714 11.64 -9.40 19.57
CA ARG A 714 12.42 -9.63 18.34
C ARG A 714 13.71 -10.37 18.63
N GLU A 715 14.42 -10.02 19.70
CA GLU A 715 15.62 -10.74 20.10
C GLU A 715 15.30 -12.18 20.55
N ILE A 716 14.16 -12.42 21.21
CA ILE A 716 13.68 -13.77 21.51
C ILE A 716 13.36 -14.56 20.23
N ALA A 717 12.68 -13.94 19.25
CA ALA A 717 12.37 -14.58 17.97
C ALA A 717 13.63 -14.92 17.15
N ARG A 718 14.66 -14.08 17.27
CA ARG A 718 15.96 -14.25 16.61
C ARG A 718 16.84 -15.31 17.28
N LEU A 719 16.98 -15.26 18.60
CA LEU A 719 17.85 -16.14 19.38
C LEU A 719 17.21 -17.50 19.71
N LYS A 720 15.87 -17.60 19.65
CA LYS A 720 15.07 -18.82 19.84
C LYS A 720 15.47 -19.63 21.10
N PRO A 721 15.48 -19.01 22.29
CA PRO A 721 15.89 -19.67 23.53
C PRO A 721 15.08 -20.93 23.79
N SER A 722 15.75 -21.97 24.26
CA SER A 722 15.18 -23.31 24.46
C SER A 722 14.86 -23.65 25.90
N ASN A 723 15.35 -22.84 26.84
CA ASN A 723 15.18 -23.06 28.27
C ASN A 723 15.18 -21.72 29.04
N TYR A 724 14.76 -21.78 30.31
CA TYR A 724 14.69 -20.64 31.22
C TYR A 724 16.00 -19.83 31.30
N SER A 725 17.15 -20.51 31.37
CA SER A 725 18.46 -19.86 31.52
C SER A 725 18.86 -19.06 30.26
N GLU A 726 18.60 -19.62 29.08
CA GLU A 726 18.82 -18.92 27.79
C GLU A 726 17.88 -17.73 27.63
N LEU A 727 16.62 -17.86 28.02
CA LEU A 727 15.65 -16.77 27.94
C LEU A 727 16.02 -15.59 28.86
N LEU A 728 16.59 -15.84 30.05
CA LEU A 728 17.08 -14.80 30.96
C LEU A 728 18.42 -14.19 30.56
N SER A 729 19.19 -14.84 29.68
CA SER A 729 20.45 -14.31 29.17
C SER A 729 20.27 -13.18 28.14
N ILE A 730 19.05 -13.00 27.62
CA ILE A 730 18.70 -11.94 26.67
C ILE A 730 18.60 -10.60 27.41
N GLU A 731 19.32 -9.59 26.91
CA GLU A 731 19.36 -8.25 27.50
C GLU A 731 17.95 -7.66 27.60
N GLY A 732 17.52 -7.30 28.82
CA GLY A 732 16.15 -6.81 29.09
C GLY A 732 15.14 -7.89 29.50
N SER A 733 15.48 -9.18 29.36
CA SER A 733 14.71 -10.29 29.95
C SER A 733 15.00 -10.39 31.45
N ASN A 734 13.96 -10.46 32.28
CA ASN A 734 14.09 -10.52 33.73
C ASN A 734 13.09 -11.52 34.34
N GLN A 735 13.26 -11.85 35.62
CA GLN A 735 12.38 -12.80 36.32
C GLN A 735 10.89 -12.44 36.21
N ARG A 736 10.59 -11.13 36.15
CA ARG A 736 9.22 -10.61 36.07
C ARG A 736 8.60 -10.85 34.69
N LEU A 737 9.37 -10.79 33.62
CA LEU A 737 8.96 -11.21 32.27
C LEU A 737 8.68 -12.72 32.27
N TYR A 738 9.61 -13.51 32.80
CA TYR A 738 9.48 -14.96 32.81
C TYR A 738 8.23 -15.44 33.56
N ASN A 739 7.99 -14.90 34.75
CA ASN A 739 6.81 -15.27 35.55
C ASN A 739 5.47 -14.91 34.88
N LYS A 740 5.47 -14.00 33.91
CA LYS A 740 4.24 -13.57 33.21
C LYS A 740 3.99 -14.35 31.92
N ILE A 741 5.03 -14.63 31.15
CA ILE A 741 4.88 -15.17 29.78
C ILE A 741 6.03 -16.13 29.39
N GLY A 742 6.96 -16.43 30.29
CA GLY A 742 8.17 -17.21 29.98
C GLY A 742 7.87 -18.62 29.46
N ASP A 743 6.97 -19.35 30.12
CA ASP A 743 6.59 -20.70 29.72
C ASP A 743 5.83 -20.71 28.38
N GLU A 744 4.97 -19.72 28.14
CA GLU A 744 4.24 -19.55 26.88
C GLU A 744 5.22 -19.24 25.72
N ILE A 745 6.23 -18.40 25.95
CA ILE A 745 7.29 -18.12 24.98
C ILE A 745 8.07 -19.38 24.61
N LEU A 746 8.51 -20.16 25.61
CA LEU A 746 9.27 -21.39 25.37
C LEU A 746 8.44 -22.44 24.63
N ASN A 747 7.16 -22.59 24.96
CA ASN A 747 6.24 -23.48 24.26
C ASN A 747 6.05 -23.10 22.79
N ILE A 748 5.79 -21.81 22.50
CA ILE A 748 5.64 -21.30 21.12
C ILE A 748 6.91 -21.55 20.30
N ILE A 749 8.10 -21.33 20.88
CA ILE A 749 9.37 -21.60 20.19
C ILE A 749 9.56 -23.10 19.92
N SER A 750 9.15 -23.96 20.86
CA SER A 750 9.25 -25.42 20.71
C SER A 750 8.34 -25.95 19.60
N GLU A 751 7.08 -25.51 19.55
CA GLU A 751 6.12 -25.86 18.50
C GLU A 751 6.55 -25.33 17.13
N PHE A 752 7.13 -24.13 17.10
CA PHE A 752 7.68 -23.55 15.88
C PHE A 752 8.85 -24.36 15.31
N LYS A 753 9.75 -24.86 16.17
CA LYS A 753 10.88 -25.73 15.75
C LYS A 753 10.42 -27.10 15.25
N LEU A 754 9.39 -27.69 15.87
CA LEU A 754 8.81 -28.97 15.43
C LEU A 754 8.21 -28.88 14.02
N ASN A 755 7.48 -27.79 13.74
CA ASN A 755 6.92 -27.50 12.41
C ASN A 755 8.01 -27.24 11.34
N GLU A 756 9.18 -26.70 11.71
CA GLU A 756 10.32 -26.54 10.78
C GLU A 756 10.95 -27.88 10.38
N SER A 757 11.07 -28.83 11.31
CA SER A 757 11.61 -30.17 11.03
C SER A 757 10.72 -30.97 10.07
N GLU A 758 9.40 -30.86 10.20
CA GLU A 758 8.45 -31.54 9.30
C GLU A 758 8.42 -30.93 7.90
N LYS A 759 8.51 -29.59 7.78
CA LYS A 759 8.60 -28.89 6.48
C LYS A 759 9.86 -29.27 5.69
N LYS A 760 10.98 -29.59 6.35
CA LYS A 760 12.23 -30.07 5.72
C LYS A 760 12.12 -31.47 5.10
N ILE A 761 11.23 -32.32 5.62
CA ILE A 761 11.00 -33.68 5.09
C ILE A 761 10.17 -33.59 3.80
N ILE A 762 9.20 -32.67 3.75
CA ILE A 762 8.30 -32.47 2.61
C ILE A 762 9.04 -31.84 1.41
N SER A 763 10.00 -30.94 1.65
CA SER A 763 10.75 -30.26 0.58
C SER A 763 11.70 -31.17 -0.22
N LYS A 764 11.99 -32.40 0.25
CA LYS A 764 12.91 -33.33 -0.42
C LYS A 764 12.27 -34.24 -1.48
N LYS A 765 10.93 -34.39 -1.50
CA LYS A 765 10.24 -35.34 -2.40
C LYS A 765 9.44 -34.71 -3.54
N GLY A 766 9.41 -33.39 -3.67
CA GLY A 766 8.89 -32.69 -4.86
C GLY A 766 7.42 -33.03 -5.19
N LEU A 767 6.48 -32.65 -4.34
CA LEU A 767 5.05 -32.73 -4.67
C LEU A 767 4.59 -31.48 -5.47
N PRO A 768 3.78 -31.66 -6.53
CA PRO A 768 3.06 -30.59 -7.21
C PRO A 768 2.21 -29.72 -6.27
N LYS A 769 2.11 -28.40 -6.55
CA LYS A 769 1.41 -27.39 -5.70
C LYS A 769 -0.05 -27.74 -5.36
N ASN A 770 -0.75 -28.41 -6.26
CA ASN A 770 -2.13 -28.84 -6.06
C ASN A 770 -2.27 -30.00 -5.07
N LEU A 771 -1.26 -30.87 -4.97
CA LEU A 771 -1.23 -31.96 -3.98
C LEU A 771 -0.77 -31.46 -2.61
N SER A 772 0.10 -30.44 -2.56
CA SER A 772 0.51 -29.84 -1.28
C SER A 772 -0.63 -29.14 -0.55
N GLU A 773 -1.53 -28.48 -1.28
CA GLU A 773 -2.69 -27.80 -0.70
C GLU A 773 -3.68 -28.80 -0.08
N ILE A 774 -3.96 -29.91 -0.78
CA ILE A 774 -4.84 -30.97 -0.27
C ILE A 774 -4.22 -31.71 0.91
N LEU A 775 -2.93 -32.00 0.85
CA LEU A 775 -2.20 -32.61 1.96
C LEU A 775 -2.24 -31.75 3.23
N GLU A 776 -2.13 -30.43 3.09
CA GLU A 776 -2.20 -29.50 4.21
C GLU A 776 -3.59 -29.48 4.85
N LEU A 777 -4.66 -29.52 4.03
CA LEU A 777 -6.03 -29.57 4.52
C LEU A 777 -6.37 -30.91 5.21
N ILE A 778 -5.87 -32.04 4.70
CA ILE A 778 -6.02 -33.34 5.38
C ILE A 778 -5.30 -33.34 6.73
N LYS A 779 -4.07 -32.81 6.79
CA LYS A 779 -3.30 -32.71 8.05
C LYS A 779 -3.96 -31.79 9.08
N LYS A 780 -4.69 -30.77 8.64
CA LYS A 780 -5.50 -29.89 9.50
C LYS A 780 -6.81 -30.54 9.98
N GLY A 781 -7.12 -31.76 9.54
CA GLY A 781 -8.25 -32.55 10.00
C GLY A 781 -9.59 -32.22 9.34
N TYR A 782 -9.59 -31.56 8.18
CA TYR A 782 -10.82 -31.26 7.46
C TYR A 782 -11.44 -32.51 6.83
N GLY A 783 -12.78 -32.57 6.80
CA GLY A 783 -13.53 -33.65 6.16
C GLY A 783 -13.57 -33.52 4.64
N LEU A 784 -13.91 -34.61 3.94
CA LEU A 784 -13.88 -34.67 2.47
C LEU A 784 -14.77 -33.59 1.80
N LYS A 785 -15.93 -33.28 2.40
CA LYS A 785 -16.87 -32.23 1.95
C LYS A 785 -16.31 -30.82 2.13
N ASP A 786 -15.59 -30.58 3.22
CA ASP A 786 -14.99 -29.29 3.54
C ASP A 786 -13.82 -29.01 2.60
N ILE A 787 -12.99 -30.04 2.34
CA ILE A 787 -11.88 -29.95 1.39
C ILE A 787 -12.41 -29.66 -0.02
N SER A 788 -13.48 -30.34 -0.45
CA SER A 788 -14.13 -30.08 -1.74
C SER A 788 -14.62 -28.63 -1.85
N SER A 789 -15.21 -28.09 -0.78
CA SER A 789 -15.72 -26.72 -0.75
C SER A 789 -14.61 -25.65 -0.73
N LEU A 790 -13.56 -25.88 0.07
CA LEU A 790 -12.43 -24.95 0.22
C LEU A 790 -11.56 -24.88 -1.04
N THR A 791 -11.33 -26.02 -1.70
CA THR A 791 -10.54 -26.11 -2.94
C THR A 791 -11.37 -25.81 -4.20
N LYS A 792 -12.70 -25.73 -4.08
CA LYS A 792 -13.67 -25.62 -5.19
C LYS A 792 -13.56 -26.77 -6.20
N LEU A 793 -13.07 -27.94 -5.78
CA LEU A 793 -12.96 -29.14 -6.61
C LEU A 793 -14.05 -30.15 -6.24
N PRO A 794 -14.63 -30.91 -7.19
CA PRO A 794 -15.58 -31.99 -6.86
C PRO A 794 -14.95 -33.08 -5.98
N GLU A 795 -15.72 -33.69 -5.06
CA GLU A 795 -15.25 -34.77 -4.17
C GLU A 795 -14.55 -35.92 -4.93
N ALA A 796 -15.00 -36.23 -6.15
CA ALA A 796 -14.38 -37.25 -7.00
C ALA A 796 -12.95 -36.89 -7.44
N VAL A 797 -12.67 -35.61 -7.67
CA VAL A 797 -11.33 -35.11 -8.04
C VAL A 797 -10.43 -35.07 -6.81
N VAL A 798 -10.96 -34.62 -5.67
CA VAL A 798 -10.25 -34.65 -4.38
C VAL A 798 -9.86 -36.08 -4.01
N ALA A 799 -10.75 -37.06 -4.20
CA ALA A 799 -10.46 -38.47 -3.93
C ALA A 799 -9.34 -39.05 -4.81
N VAL A 800 -9.25 -38.66 -6.09
CA VAL A 800 -8.14 -39.05 -6.98
C VAL A 800 -6.82 -38.48 -6.47
N GLN A 801 -6.84 -37.23 -6.00
CA GLN A 801 -5.65 -36.56 -5.47
C GLN A 801 -5.23 -37.12 -4.11
N VAL A 802 -6.18 -37.52 -3.26
CA VAL A 802 -5.92 -38.25 -2.00
C VAL A 802 -5.34 -39.65 -2.28
N GLU A 803 -5.88 -40.37 -3.27
CA GLU A 803 -5.33 -41.67 -3.72
C GLU A 803 -3.88 -41.49 -4.19
N THR A 804 -3.62 -40.47 -5.00
CA THR A 804 -2.26 -40.12 -5.44
C THR A 804 -1.37 -39.78 -4.24
N LEU A 805 -1.87 -39.03 -3.25
CA LEU A 805 -1.14 -38.71 -2.03
C LEU A 805 -0.80 -39.96 -1.21
N LEU A 806 -1.70 -40.94 -1.13
CA LEU A 806 -1.47 -42.21 -0.44
C LEU A 806 -0.42 -43.08 -1.15
N GLU A 807 -0.30 -43.00 -2.48
CA GLU A 807 0.80 -43.63 -3.22
C GLU A 807 2.16 -43.01 -2.87
N PHE A 808 2.21 -41.68 -2.63
CA PHE A 808 3.44 -40.97 -2.25
C PHE A 808 3.75 -41.01 -0.74
N LEU A 809 2.70 -41.08 0.10
CA LEU A 809 2.72 -41.04 1.56
C LEU A 809 1.80 -42.15 2.11
N PRO A 810 2.27 -43.40 2.18
CA PRO A 810 1.46 -44.54 2.60
C PRO A 810 0.90 -44.41 4.02
N ASP A 811 1.62 -43.71 4.90
CA ASP A 811 1.26 -43.50 6.31
C ASP A 811 0.33 -42.28 6.53
N LEU A 812 -0.19 -41.66 5.46
CA LEU A 812 -1.07 -40.49 5.59
C LEU A 812 -2.37 -40.86 6.32
N ASN A 813 -2.63 -40.20 7.45
CA ASN A 813 -3.88 -40.37 8.17
C ASN A 813 -5.02 -39.71 7.39
N VAL A 814 -5.94 -40.53 6.88
CA VAL A 814 -7.14 -40.11 6.14
C VAL A 814 -8.44 -40.39 6.90
N ASP A 815 -8.36 -40.74 8.19
CA ASP A 815 -9.54 -41.12 8.99
C ASP A 815 -10.52 -39.95 9.15
N THR A 816 -10.01 -38.71 9.15
CA THR A 816 -10.81 -37.48 9.21
C THR A 816 -11.65 -37.25 7.94
N LEU A 817 -11.42 -38.00 6.86
CA LEU A 817 -12.21 -37.93 5.63
C LEU A 817 -13.50 -38.76 5.68
N PHE A 818 -13.68 -39.55 6.74
CA PHE A 818 -14.81 -40.45 6.95
C PHE A 818 -15.60 -40.04 8.19
N ASP A 819 -16.91 -40.27 8.15
CA ASP A 819 -17.79 -40.10 9.30
C ASP A 819 -17.71 -41.37 10.19
N PHE A 820 -18.08 -41.27 11.47
CA PHE A 820 -17.87 -42.31 12.49
C PHE A 820 -18.38 -43.69 12.02
N SER A 821 -17.52 -44.74 12.07
CA SER A 821 -17.74 -46.14 11.64
C SER A 821 -17.82 -46.44 10.13
N GLU A 822 -17.74 -45.44 9.25
CA GLU A 822 -17.80 -45.68 7.80
C GLU A 822 -16.58 -46.42 7.26
N LEU A 823 -15.37 -46.02 7.69
CA LEU A 823 -14.13 -46.62 7.23
C LEU A 823 -14.03 -48.09 7.66
N ASP A 824 -14.45 -48.42 8.87
CA ASP A 824 -14.43 -49.79 9.40
C ASP A 824 -15.38 -50.71 8.62
N THR A 825 -16.58 -50.21 8.29
CA THR A 825 -17.56 -50.96 7.49
C THR A 825 -17.04 -51.28 6.09
N ILE A 826 -16.32 -50.34 5.46
CA ILE A 826 -15.69 -50.56 4.15
C ILE A 826 -14.54 -51.57 4.29
N ASN A 827 -13.70 -51.45 5.31
CA ASN A 827 -12.57 -52.35 5.55
C ASN A 827 -13.01 -53.79 5.83
N GLU A 828 -14.13 -54.01 6.53
CA GLU A 828 -14.68 -55.36 6.74
C GLU A 828 -15.07 -56.06 5.43
N LEU A 829 -15.63 -55.32 4.46
CA LEU A 829 -16.00 -55.86 3.15
C LEU A 829 -14.78 -56.12 2.26
N ILE A 830 -13.77 -55.25 2.33
CA ILE A 830 -12.48 -55.45 1.65
C ILE A 830 -11.80 -56.72 2.19
N ASN A 831 -11.78 -56.91 3.51
CA ASN A 831 -11.21 -58.11 4.15
C ASN A 831 -11.96 -59.40 3.79
N LYS A 832 -13.24 -59.32 3.36
CA LYS A 832 -14.02 -60.46 2.82
C LYS A 832 -13.72 -60.75 1.35
N GLY A 833 -12.77 -60.05 0.73
CA GLY A 833 -12.28 -60.28 -0.64
C GLY A 833 -12.91 -59.41 -1.72
N MET A 834 -13.72 -58.41 -1.37
CA MET A 834 -14.34 -57.50 -2.34
C MET A 834 -13.42 -56.32 -2.67
N ASN A 835 -12.88 -56.30 -3.90
CA ASN A 835 -11.89 -55.31 -4.32
C ASN A 835 -12.36 -54.38 -5.45
N ASP A 836 -13.57 -54.61 -5.98
CA ASP A 836 -14.17 -53.77 -7.03
C ASP A 836 -15.09 -52.69 -6.44
N ILE A 837 -14.94 -51.45 -6.93
CA ILE A 837 -15.67 -50.28 -6.43
C ILE A 837 -17.20 -50.42 -6.63
N LYS A 838 -17.66 -51.04 -7.73
CA LYS A 838 -19.09 -51.24 -8.00
C LYS A 838 -19.67 -52.36 -7.13
N GLU A 839 -18.88 -53.40 -6.89
CA GLU A 839 -19.24 -54.50 -6.01
C GLU A 839 -19.37 -54.05 -4.55
N LEU A 840 -18.41 -53.25 -4.06
CA LEU A 840 -18.47 -52.63 -2.73
C LEU A 840 -19.68 -51.70 -2.61
N LYS A 841 -19.94 -50.85 -3.63
CA LYS A 841 -21.08 -49.93 -3.59
C LYS A 841 -22.45 -50.64 -3.54
N LYS A 842 -22.56 -51.86 -4.07
CA LYS A 842 -23.79 -52.65 -4.04
C LYS A 842 -24.10 -53.24 -2.66
N ASN A 843 -23.06 -53.48 -1.86
CA ASN A 843 -23.14 -54.07 -0.51
C ASN A 843 -23.03 -53.03 0.62
N LEU A 844 -22.82 -51.75 0.29
CA LEU A 844 -22.72 -50.62 1.23
C LEU A 844 -24.00 -49.76 1.20
N PRO A 845 -24.31 -49.02 2.29
CA PRO A 845 -25.46 -48.12 2.35
C PRO A 845 -25.49 -47.10 1.19
N THR A 846 -26.69 -46.73 0.74
CA THR A 846 -26.91 -45.80 -0.39
C THR A 846 -26.23 -44.44 -0.18
N VAL A 847 -26.12 -43.99 1.06
CA VAL A 847 -25.55 -42.70 1.49
C VAL A 847 -24.03 -42.58 1.24
N MET A 848 -23.31 -43.69 1.09
CA MET A 848 -21.85 -43.68 0.99
C MET A 848 -21.35 -43.29 -0.41
N SER A 849 -20.53 -42.24 -0.55
CA SER A 849 -20.10 -41.76 -1.88
C SER A 849 -19.04 -42.67 -2.52
N TYR A 850 -19.02 -42.74 -3.85
CA TYR A 850 -17.97 -43.44 -4.61
C TYR A 850 -16.56 -42.90 -4.31
N ALA A 851 -16.45 -41.63 -3.93
CA ALA A 851 -15.21 -40.97 -3.53
C ALA A 851 -14.64 -41.57 -2.23
N LYS A 852 -15.49 -41.80 -1.21
CA LYS A 852 -15.08 -42.43 0.06
C LYS A 852 -14.60 -43.88 -0.14
N ILE A 853 -15.32 -44.67 -0.95
CA ILE A 853 -14.93 -46.07 -1.28
C ILE A 853 -13.55 -46.10 -1.96
N ARG A 854 -13.28 -45.15 -2.86
CA ARG A 854 -12.00 -45.03 -3.57
C ARG A 854 -10.83 -44.73 -2.62
N ILE A 855 -11.01 -43.80 -1.69
CA ILE A 855 -9.98 -43.44 -0.69
C ILE A 855 -9.70 -44.63 0.25
N ALA A 856 -10.74 -45.34 0.69
CA ALA A 856 -10.58 -46.52 1.55
C ALA A 856 -9.81 -47.66 0.85
N LEU A 857 -10.11 -47.93 -0.42
CA LEU A 857 -9.35 -48.89 -1.24
C LEU A 857 -7.89 -48.45 -1.44
N ALA A 858 -7.65 -47.16 -1.70
CA ALA A 858 -6.29 -46.63 -1.83
C ALA A 858 -5.49 -46.80 -0.53
N LYS A 859 -6.12 -46.52 0.63
CA LYS A 859 -5.53 -46.73 1.96
C LYS A 859 -5.20 -48.20 2.22
N HIS A 860 -6.09 -49.12 1.80
CA HIS A 860 -5.86 -50.55 1.93
C HIS A 860 -4.77 -51.07 0.98
N ARG A 861 -4.60 -50.48 -0.21
CA ARG A 861 -3.51 -50.83 -1.14
C ARG A 861 -2.15 -50.28 -0.73
N ALA A 862 -2.15 -49.20 0.06
CA ALA A 862 -0.94 -48.55 0.56
C ALA A 862 -0.40 -49.21 1.85
N LYS A 863 -1.23 -50.00 2.55
CA LYS A 863 -0.82 -50.91 3.63
C LYS A 863 -0.35 -52.25 3.04
#